data_AF-A0A5Q4GVZ7-F1
#
_entry.id   AF-A0A5Q4GVZ7-F1
#
_cell.length_a   1.000
_cell.length_b   1.000
_cell.length_c   1.000
_cell.angle_alpha   90.00
_cell.angle_beta   90.00
_cell.angle_gamma   90.00
#
_symmetry.space_group_name_H-M   'P 1'
#
loop_
_entity.id
_entity.type
_entity.pdbx_description
1 polymer ?
#
loop_
_entity_poly.entity_id
_entity_poly.type
_entity_poly.pdbx_seq_one_letter_code
_entity_poly.pdbx_strand_id
1 'polypeptide(L)'
;MIGRGDDVSAVSNLVRFFSCSLLLVWLLSAMAIRVTEADDFCPMADLPPLLEFADGRPVRTADQWPQRREEIRRLLMQSFTGSPPEAVPAVIAGEVLETRADDDGSKRQRIRVTLDTPNRRSFEMWLWLPPGTGPFPLLLTAPRDYQIPWAELAVQRGYAVCLYPGVDSHHREPAYPGYDSIWQTFRDEYPQANWTEILAKAWLASRTLDFLLDAEQGYPLVVNQVGIIGFSRYGKQAMIAAAMDERITAVVARSPGSPASCPYRFTSRDTFAEAPADFPSQWFLPSLRQTTGREHQLPMDAHGWYALIAPRRLLVHTAYNDGSEPTWAVERAYLAAREVYRLLGDPDHLRIHYRRGAHSPITDEHRRQNMDWFDLAFGRGESDPQDFPERLLHHFDVDTWKAQQARADLTIPPRATDGSEARDATRQAVAWMLGHGPATIPEDDRPPFLTQEQSAMMTHDRWAVAEVDRLPVRFGGDVRGNLYFRRDATGPQPVVIWLHPYSYHSGYNEGYGVEGTTVYHRLAQAGFVVLAYDQCGFGMRLLEGTDFYTQHPRWSRLGRMVHDVRGALDFVIEGQGQISPPGVGQNVPEFDGSRVYLLGYSLGGMVALHAAALDPRVAGVASFSGFAPLRTANNDARTTGGLARLWQWHALVPKLGLFEGREAEIPYDYEDLLRQIAPRPCLIVAPLQDRNHPADQVRSSVERASHAWADVPADEGLTALYPDDICRFQSSQHQVVLDWLTGRP
;
A
#
# COMPACT_ATOMS: atom_id res chain seq x y z
N MET A 1 83.50 -58.81 32.06
CA MET A 1 84.34 -58.17 31.02
C MET A 1 84.05 -58.85 29.67
N ILE A 2 82.80 -58.82 29.20
CA ILE A 2 82.30 -59.64 28.08
C ILE A 2 80.97 -58.96 27.68
N GLY A 3 80.58 -58.68 26.44
CA GLY A 3 81.09 -58.95 25.10
C GLY A 3 79.95 -58.71 24.10
N ARG A 4 80.30 -58.40 22.85
CA ARG A 4 79.62 -58.63 21.55
C ARG A 4 78.10 -58.90 21.49
N GLY A 5 77.51 -58.34 20.43
CA GLY A 5 76.88 -59.15 19.37
C GLY A 5 75.36 -59.05 19.21
N ASP A 6 74.96 -58.66 17.99
CA ASP A 6 73.87 -59.16 17.13
C ASP A 6 72.39 -59.10 17.55
N ASP A 7 71.56 -59.30 16.50
CA ASP A 7 70.10 -59.52 16.40
C ASP A 7 69.17 -58.30 16.31
N VAL A 8 68.46 -58.07 15.19
CA VAL A 8 67.38 -58.82 14.50
C VAL A 8 65.99 -58.34 14.95
N SER A 9 65.23 -57.96 13.91
CA SER A 9 63.77 -57.89 13.76
C SER A 9 62.83 -57.87 14.98
N ALA A 10 61.84 -56.99 14.83
CA ALA A 10 60.41 -57.24 15.03
C ALA A 10 59.83 -57.16 16.45
N VAL A 11 58.64 -56.56 16.44
CA VAL A 11 57.55 -56.61 17.43
C VAL A 11 57.57 -55.53 18.53
N SER A 12 56.54 -54.68 18.40
CA SER A 12 55.83 -53.93 19.45
C SER A 12 56.24 -52.47 19.71
N ASN A 13 55.19 -51.63 19.71
CA ASN A 13 55.09 -50.27 20.23
C ASN A 13 55.60 -49.12 19.35
N LEU A 14 54.71 -48.62 18.47
CA LEU A 14 54.72 -47.21 18.08
C LEU A 14 53.33 -46.58 18.20
N VAL A 15 53.04 -46.13 19.41
CA VAL A 15 52.09 -45.05 19.69
C VAL A 15 52.63 -43.79 18.99
N ARG A 16 52.19 -43.54 17.75
CA ARG A 16 52.40 -42.26 17.04
C ARG A 16 51.68 -42.21 15.68
N PHE A 17 50.39 -42.53 15.61
CA PHE A 17 49.60 -42.31 14.39
C PHE A 17 48.10 -42.15 14.66
N PHE A 18 47.69 -41.40 15.68
CA PHE A 18 46.28 -41.03 15.89
C PHE A 18 46.15 -39.73 16.70
N SER A 19 46.62 -38.59 16.18
CA SER A 19 46.39 -37.27 16.80
C SER A 19 46.51 -36.07 15.85
N CYS A 20 46.29 -36.23 14.53
CA CYS A 20 46.32 -35.09 13.59
C CYS A 20 45.09 -34.91 12.70
N SER A 21 44.04 -35.74 12.82
CA SER A 21 42.83 -35.63 11.98
C SER A 21 41.58 -35.12 12.70
N LEU A 22 41.68 -34.77 13.99
CA LEU A 22 40.56 -34.28 14.81
C LEU A 22 40.66 -32.80 15.20
N LEU A 23 41.75 -32.11 14.85
CA LEU A 23 41.95 -30.69 15.16
C LEU A 23 41.78 -29.74 13.96
N LEU A 24 41.58 -30.27 12.74
CA LEU A 24 41.37 -29.44 11.54
C LEU A 24 39.87 -29.25 11.17
N VAL A 25 38.96 -29.94 11.85
CA VAL A 25 37.50 -29.82 11.64
C VAL A 25 36.85 -28.84 12.64
N TRP A 26 37.59 -28.37 13.64
CA TRP A 26 37.11 -27.43 14.66
C TRP A 26 37.62 -25.98 14.50
N LEU A 27 38.33 -25.67 13.41
CA LEU A 27 38.87 -24.33 13.13
C LEU A 27 38.29 -23.68 11.85
N LEU A 28 37.26 -24.28 11.23
CA LEU A 28 36.48 -23.68 10.14
C LEU A 28 35.03 -23.30 10.55
N SER A 29 34.70 -23.38 11.84
CA SER A 29 33.36 -23.09 12.37
C SER A 29 33.41 -21.98 13.43
N ALA A 30 33.79 -20.77 13.01
CA ALA A 30 33.55 -19.55 13.78
C ALA A 30 33.65 -18.29 12.89
N MET A 31 33.05 -18.32 11.69
CA MET A 31 32.39 -17.10 11.25
C MET A 31 31.15 -17.00 12.13
N ALA A 32 31.24 -16.21 13.21
CA ALA A 32 30.07 -15.79 13.93
C ALA A 32 29.17 -15.08 12.91
N ILE A 33 28.18 -15.80 12.38
CA ILE A 33 27.00 -15.19 11.78
C ILE A 33 26.43 -14.38 12.94
N ARG A 34 26.70 -13.07 12.98
CA ARG A 34 25.90 -12.19 13.82
C ARG A 34 24.48 -12.38 13.32
N VAL A 35 23.65 -12.98 14.14
CA VAL A 35 22.20 -12.94 13.94
C VAL A 35 21.86 -11.48 14.19
N THR A 36 21.76 -10.68 13.14
CA THR A 36 21.18 -9.34 13.22
C THR A 36 19.74 -9.52 13.66
N GLU A 37 19.47 -9.15 14.90
CA GLU A 37 18.11 -9.03 15.43
C GLU A 37 17.43 -7.84 14.75
N ALA A 38 16.09 -7.77 14.80
CA ALA A 38 15.33 -6.64 14.25
C ALA A 38 15.82 -5.28 14.81
N ASP A 39 16.44 -5.29 15.99
CA ASP A 39 16.97 -4.12 16.70
C ASP A 39 18.23 -3.49 16.05
N ASP A 40 18.92 -4.21 15.17
CA ASP A 40 20.09 -3.69 14.43
C ASP A 40 19.70 -3.01 13.10
N PHE A 41 18.41 -2.95 12.75
CA PHE A 41 17.94 -2.35 11.50
C PHE A 41 17.93 -0.81 11.55
N CYS A 42 18.51 -0.19 10.53
CA CYS A 42 18.47 1.27 10.38
C CYS A 42 17.20 1.70 9.59
N PRO A 43 16.33 2.56 10.16
CA PRO A 43 15.09 2.97 9.52
C PRO A 43 15.29 3.56 8.12
N MET A 44 14.31 3.32 7.24
CA MET A 44 14.34 3.80 5.86
C MET A 44 12.95 4.03 5.28
N ALA A 45 12.80 5.13 4.56
CA ALA A 45 11.56 5.58 3.93
C ALA A 45 11.06 4.59 2.87
N ASP A 46 11.99 4.11 2.04
CA ASP A 46 11.71 3.12 1.01
C ASP A 46 11.70 1.69 1.57
N LEU A 47 11.32 0.73 0.74
CA LEU A 47 11.32 -0.69 1.06
C LEU A 47 12.74 -1.21 1.36
N PRO A 48 12.90 -2.03 2.42
CA PRO A 48 14.15 -2.75 2.66
C PRO A 48 14.58 -3.55 1.42
N PRO A 49 15.85 -3.49 1.00
CA PRO A 49 16.31 -4.17 -0.20
C PRO A 49 16.13 -5.68 -0.11
N LEU A 50 15.50 -6.30 -1.11
CA LEU A 50 15.34 -7.77 -1.15
C LEU A 50 16.65 -8.48 -1.53
N LEU A 51 17.51 -7.82 -2.31
CA LEU A 51 18.79 -8.33 -2.81
C LEU A 51 20.01 -7.81 -2.03
N GLU A 52 19.84 -7.61 -0.73
CA GLU A 52 20.91 -7.24 0.20
C GLU A 52 20.64 -7.92 1.55
N PHE A 53 21.67 -8.53 2.14
CA PHE A 53 21.60 -9.10 3.48
C PHE A 53 21.48 -8.01 4.54
N ALA A 54 21.00 -8.35 5.74
CA ALA A 54 20.89 -7.38 6.85
C ALA A 54 22.25 -6.77 7.26
N ASP A 55 23.36 -7.44 6.98
CA ASP A 55 24.73 -6.94 7.20
C ASP A 55 25.28 -6.06 6.07
N GLY A 56 24.47 -5.73 5.06
CA GLY A 56 24.81 -4.87 3.94
C GLY A 56 25.49 -5.58 2.75
N ARG A 57 25.74 -6.90 2.83
CA ARG A 57 26.29 -7.64 1.68
C ARG A 57 25.25 -7.75 0.56
N PRO A 58 25.59 -7.47 -0.71
CA PRO A 58 24.65 -7.61 -1.81
C PRO A 58 24.42 -9.09 -2.20
N VAL A 59 23.21 -9.39 -2.67
CA VAL A 59 22.81 -10.66 -3.28
C VAL A 59 22.85 -10.49 -4.80
N ARG A 60 23.80 -11.13 -5.47
CA ARG A 60 24.08 -10.96 -6.90
C ARG A 60 23.86 -12.22 -7.73
N THR A 61 23.77 -13.38 -7.10
CA THR A 61 23.64 -14.67 -7.78
C THR A 61 22.51 -15.51 -7.19
N ALA A 62 21.92 -16.37 -8.01
CA ALA A 62 20.88 -17.31 -7.57
C ALA A 62 21.35 -18.20 -6.39
N ASP A 63 22.63 -18.60 -6.34
CA ASP A 63 23.17 -19.43 -5.26
C ASP A 63 23.15 -18.76 -3.87
N GLN A 64 23.10 -17.42 -3.82
CA GLN A 64 23.00 -16.66 -2.56
C GLN A 64 21.56 -16.52 -2.09
N TRP A 65 20.60 -16.73 -2.99
CA TRP A 65 19.18 -16.54 -2.73
C TRP A 65 18.64 -17.42 -1.59
N PRO A 66 18.94 -18.73 -1.48
CA PRO A 66 18.42 -19.54 -0.38
C PRO A 66 18.74 -18.97 1.01
N GLN A 67 19.96 -18.45 1.20
CA GLN A 67 20.36 -17.83 2.46
C GLN A 67 19.57 -16.54 2.72
N ARG A 68 19.43 -15.68 1.70
CA ARG A 68 18.66 -14.43 1.83
C ARG A 68 17.17 -14.69 2.04
N ARG A 69 16.61 -15.68 1.37
CA ARG A 69 15.23 -16.12 1.50
C ARG A 69 14.91 -16.51 2.94
N GLU A 70 15.80 -17.27 3.59
CA GLU A 70 15.64 -17.63 5.01
C GLU A 70 15.74 -16.42 5.94
N GLU A 71 16.62 -15.47 5.66
CA GLU A 71 16.70 -14.22 6.41
C GLU A 71 15.42 -13.38 6.28
N ILE A 72 14.90 -13.20 5.06
CA ILE A 72 13.62 -12.51 4.80
C ILE A 72 12.48 -13.20 5.55
N ARG A 73 12.40 -14.53 5.49
CA ARG A 73 11.40 -15.33 6.19
C ARG A 73 11.42 -15.06 7.69
N ARG A 74 12.60 -15.08 8.31
CA ARG A 74 12.77 -14.78 9.73
C ARG A 74 12.32 -13.37 10.09
N LEU A 75 12.71 -12.36 9.30
CA LEU A 75 12.33 -10.96 9.54
C LEU A 75 10.81 -10.78 9.46
N LEU A 76 10.16 -11.38 8.45
CA LEU A 76 8.70 -11.34 8.31
C LEU A 76 8.00 -12.05 9.47
N MET A 77 8.50 -13.20 9.90
CA MET A 77 7.95 -13.92 11.05
C MET A 77 8.09 -13.12 12.34
N GLN A 78 9.25 -12.50 12.59
CA GLN A 78 9.51 -11.67 13.76
C GLN A 78 8.62 -10.41 13.80
N SER A 79 8.37 -9.78 12.65
CA SER A 79 7.60 -8.53 12.59
C SER A 79 6.10 -8.72 12.43
N PHE A 80 5.64 -9.77 11.72
CA PHE A 80 4.24 -9.92 11.33
C PHE A 80 3.56 -11.13 11.93
N THR A 81 4.08 -12.33 11.75
CA THR A 81 3.26 -13.55 11.91
C THR A 81 3.59 -14.41 13.11
N GLY A 82 4.72 -14.19 13.77
CA GLY A 82 5.31 -15.14 14.70
C GLY A 82 5.87 -16.39 13.99
N SER A 83 6.30 -17.34 14.81
CA SER A 83 6.91 -18.61 14.39
C SER A 83 5.95 -19.79 14.58
N PRO A 84 5.84 -20.70 13.58
CA PRO A 84 5.10 -21.93 13.73
C PRO A 84 5.86 -22.89 14.68
N PRO A 85 5.26 -24.04 15.02
CA PRO A 85 5.98 -25.10 15.73
C PRO A 85 7.24 -25.54 14.97
N GLU A 86 8.34 -25.79 15.68
CA GLU A 86 9.60 -26.25 15.08
C GLU A 86 9.45 -27.61 14.40
N ALA A 87 8.71 -28.52 15.03
CA ALA A 87 8.41 -29.84 14.49
C ALA A 87 7.04 -29.85 13.80
N VAL A 88 7.02 -30.24 12.53
CA VAL A 88 5.78 -30.53 11.81
C VAL A 88 5.29 -31.93 12.21
N PRO A 89 4.08 -32.08 12.77
CA PRO A 89 3.54 -33.38 13.15
C PRO A 89 3.23 -34.20 11.90
N ALA A 90 3.49 -35.51 11.98
CA ALA A 90 3.14 -36.43 10.90
C ALA A 90 1.62 -36.58 10.78
N VAL A 91 1.14 -36.87 9.56
CA VAL A 91 -0.24 -37.32 9.37
C VAL A 91 -0.33 -38.79 9.79
N ILE A 92 -1.23 -39.11 10.71
CA ILE A 92 -1.35 -40.47 11.28
C ILE A 92 -2.66 -41.17 10.93
N ALA A 93 -3.67 -40.43 10.46
CA ALA A 93 -4.90 -41.01 9.95
C ALA A 93 -5.61 -40.05 8.99
N GLY A 94 -6.27 -40.62 7.97
CA GLY A 94 -7.25 -39.94 7.13
C GLY A 94 -8.54 -40.74 7.07
N GLU A 95 -9.66 -40.11 7.40
CA GLU A 95 -10.98 -40.74 7.41
C GLU A 95 -11.91 -39.97 6.45
N VAL A 96 -12.46 -40.67 5.45
CA VAL A 96 -13.53 -40.10 4.59
C VAL A 96 -14.84 -40.17 5.36
N LEU A 97 -15.27 -39.02 5.88
CA LEU A 97 -16.51 -38.90 6.67
C LEU A 97 -17.75 -38.89 5.79
N GLU A 98 -17.62 -38.37 4.56
CA GLU A 98 -18.72 -38.20 3.63
C GLU A 98 -18.19 -38.29 2.20
N THR A 99 -19.00 -38.87 1.31
CA THR A 99 -18.78 -38.82 -0.14
C THR A 99 -20.12 -38.60 -0.81
N ARG A 100 -20.19 -37.61 -1.70
CA ARG A 100 -21.36 -37.35 -2.52
C ARG A 100 -20.97 -37.08 -3.97
N ALA A 101 -21.84 -37.47 -4.88
CA ALA A 101 -21.81 -36.97 -6.26
C ALA A 101 -22.57 -35.64 -6.30
N ASP A 102 -22.11 -34.72 -7.14
CA ASP A 102 -22.80 -33.46 -7.42
C ASP A 102 -23.36 -33.45 -8.85
N ASP A 103 -24.21 -32.48 -9.18
CA ASP A 103 -24.93 -32.42 -10.46
C ASP A 103 -23.99 -32.19 -11.66
N ASP A 104 -22.81 -31.62 -11.41
CA ASP A 104 -21.73 -31.45 -12.37
C ASP A 104 -20.93 -32.74 -12.66
N GLY A 105 -21.31 -33.86 -12.02
CA GLY A 105 -20.62 -35.15 -12.12
C GLY A 105 -19.35 -35.25 -11.27
N SER A 106 -19.02 -34.23 -10.48
CA SER A 106 -17.88 -34.25 -9.55
C SER A 106 -18.16 -35.15 -8.35
N LYS A 107 -17.09 -35.70 -7.78
CA LYS A 107 -17.11 -36.44 -6.52
C LYS A 107 -16.58 -35.51 -5.42
N ARG A 108 -17.38 -35.24 -4.39
CA ARG A 108 -17.02 -34.36 -3.27
C ARG A 108 -16.92 -35.17 -1.98
N GLN A 109 -15.75 -35.12 -1.34
CA GLN A 109 -15.43 -35.89 -0.15
C GLN A 109 -15.09 -34.97 1.02
N ARG A 110 -15.73 -35.21 2.18
CA ARG A 110 -15.34 -34.58 3.45
C ARG A 110 -14.39 -35.52 4.18
N ILE A 111 -13.19 -35.03 4.49
CA ILE A 111 -12.10 -35.84 5.00
C ILE A 111 -11.65 -35.27 6.33
N ARG A 112 -11.52 -36.12 7.34
CA ARG A 112 -10.87 -35.80 8.60
C ARG A 112 -9.43 -36.28 8.56
N VAL A 113 -8.50 -35.38 8.83
CA VAL A 113 -7.07 -35.66 8.91
C VAL A 113 -6.63 -35.51 10.35
N THR A 114 -6.01 -36.55 10.91
CA THR A 114 -5.47 -36.57 12.27
C THR A 114 -3.95 -36.46 12.22
N LEU A 115 -3.40 -35.52 12.99
CA LEU A 115 -1.96 -35.29 13.08
C LEU A 115 -1.41 -35.85 14.40
N ASP A 116 -0.12 -36.22 14.40
CA ASP A 116 0.61 -36.66 15.60
C ASP A 116 0.99 -35.48 16.51
N THR A 117 0.00 -34.70 16.93
CA THR A 117 0.15 -33.66 17.95
C THR A 117 0.11 -34.29 19.36
N PRO A 118 0.52 -33.58 20.43
CA PRO A 118 0.46 -34.10 21.79
C PRO A 118 -0.88 -34.75 22.18
N ASN A 119 -2.01 -34.18 21.73
CA ASN A 119 -3.36 -34.72 21.96
C ASN A 119 -4.01 -35.29 20.68
N ARG A 120 -3.22 -35.62 19.65
CA ARG A 120 -3.68 -36.22 18.38
C ARG A 120 -4.86 -35.46 17.76
N ARG A 121 -4.71 -34.14 17.60
CA ARG A 121 -5.77 -33.28 17.06
C ARG A 121 -6.00 -33.57 15.58
N SER A 122 -7.24 -33.34 15.17
CA SER A 122 -7.67 -33.49 13.80
C SER A 122 -8.33 -32.22 13.27
N PHE A 123 -8.29 -32.05 11.96
CA PHE A 123 -9.07 -31.05 11.25
C PHE A 123 -9.83 -31.71 10.11
N GLU A 124 -10.82 -31.01 9.58
CA GLU A 124 -11.57 -31.45 8.41
C GLU A 124 -11.24 -30.57 7.20
N MET A 125 -11.28 -31.18 6.01
CA MET A 125 -11.23 -30.50 4.72
C MET A 125 -12.25 -31.11 3.77
N TRP A 126 -12.56 -30.40 2.70
CA TRP A 126 -13.25 -31.00 1.55
C TRP A 126 -12.29 -31.16 0.38
N LEU A 127 -12.40 -32.30 -0.31
CA LEU A 127 -11.76 -32.56 -1.60
C LEU A 127 -12.85 -32.74 -2.66
N TRP A 128 -12.84 -31.90 -3.68
CA TRP A 128 -13.71 -32.01 -4.85
C TRP A 128 -12.89 -32.54 -6.01
N LEU A 129 -13.29 -33.67 -6.57
CA LEU A 129 -12.64 -34.31 -7.71
C LEU A 129 -13.53 -34.14 -8.94
N PRO A 130 -13.02 -33.55 -10.03
CA PRO A 130 -13.78 -33.40 -11.26
C PRO A 130 -14.04 -34.78 -11.91
N PRO A 131 -15.00 -34.89 -12.83
CA PRO A 131 -15.23 -36.13 -13.55
C PRO A 131 -13.99 -36.55 -14.36
N GLY A 132 -13.73 -37.85 -14.40
CA GLY A 132 -12.59 -38.44 -15.12
C GLY A 132 -11.62 -39.19 -14.19
N THR A 133 -10.51 -39.65 -14.75
CA THR A 133 -9.53 -40.50 -14.06
C THR A 133 -8.29 -39.76 -13.57
N GLY A 134 -8.14 -38.48 -13.90
CA GLY A 134 -6.96 -37.68 -13.58
C GLY A 134 -5.69 -38.10 -14.35
N PRO A 135 -4.49 -37.67 -13.90
CA PRO A 135 -4.27 -36.87 -12.70
C PRO A 135 -4.75 -35.42 -12.88
N PHE A 136 -5.15 -34.77 -11.78
CA PHE A 136 -5.70 -33.42 -11.78
C PHE A 136 -4.72 -32.42 -11.13
N PRO A 137 -4.59 -31.18 -11.66
CA PRO A 137 -4.02 -30.09 -10.88
C PRO A 137 -4.90 -29.82 -9.66
N LEU A 138 -4.29 -29.33 -8.57
CA LEU A 138 -4.97 -29.05 -7.31
C LEU A 138 -5.10 -27.54 -7.10
N LEU A 139 -6.30 -27.05 -6.77
CA LEU A 139 -6.54 -25.68 -6.32
C LEU A 139 -6.95 -25.67 -4.84
N LEU A 140 -6.27 -24.87 -4.03
CA LEU A 140 -6.62 -24.60 -2.64
C LEU A 140 -7.38 -23.27 -2.54
N THR A 141 -8.46 -23.27 -1.77
CA THR A 141 -9.18 -22.05 -1.40
C THR A 141 -9.91 -22.25 -0.07
N ALA A 142 -10.03 -21.19 0.75
CA ALA A 142 -10.86 -21.26 1.95
C ALA A 142 -12.35 -21.23 1.56
N PRO A 143 -13.23 -22.00 2.22
CA PRO A 143 -14.62 -22.15 1.81
C PRO A 143 -15.52 -21.02 2.31
N ARG A 144 -15.22 -19.79 1.89
CA ARG A 144 -16.07 -18.62 2.09
C ARG A 144 -17.07 -18.54 0.94
N ASP A 145 -18.32 -18.16 1.22
CA ASP A 145 -19.42 -18.10 0.24
C ASP A 145 -19.04 -17.49 -1.13
N TYR A 146 -18.36 -16.34 -1.14
CA TYR A 146 -17.93 -15.65 -2.35
C TYR A 146 -16.68 -16.24 -3.01
N GLN A 147 -16.02 -17.21 -2.37
CA GLN A 147 -14.88 -17.96 -2.93
C GLN A 147 -15.28 -19.33 -3.48
N ILE A 148 -16.42 -19.90 -3.05
CA ILE A 148 -16.96 -21.15 -3.59
C ILE A 148 -17.13 -21.12 -5.12
N PRO A 149 -17.56 -20.01 -5.75
CA PRO A 149 -17.61 -19.95 -7.21
C PRO A 149 -16.26 -20.15 -7.93
N TRP A 150 -15.11 -19.86 -7.31
CA TRP A 150 -13.80 -20.23 -7.88
C TRP A 150 -13.58 -21.74 -7.82
N ALA A 151 -13.97 -22.40 -6.73
CA ALA A 151 -13.90 -23.85 -6.60
C ALA A 151 -14.77 -24.55 -7.65
N GLU A 152 -16.00 -24.07 -7.85
CA GLU A 152 -16.91 -24.60 -8.87
C GLU A 152 -16.33 -24.44 -10.29
N LEU A 153 -15.82 -23.26 -10.62
CA LEU A 153 -15.19 -23.01 -11.91
C LEU A 153 -13.93 -23.87 -12.12
N ALA A 154 -13.14 -24.08 -11.06
CA ALA A 154 -11.96 -24.92 -11.12
C ALA A 154 -12.32 -26.39 -11.40
N VAL A 155 -13.35 -26.94 -10.73
CA VAL A 155 -13.88 -28.29 -11.01
C VAL A 155 -14.32 -28.39 -12.48
N GLN A 156 -15.05 -27.39 -12.98
CA GLN A 156 -15.47 -27.35 -14.39
C GLN A 156 -14.29 -27.35 -15.38
N ARG A 157 -13.14 -26.76 -14.99
CA ARG A 157 -11.89 -26.75 -15.77
C ARG A 157 -11.00 -27.99 -15.55
N GLY A 158 -11.49 -28.98 -14.79
CA GLY A 158 -10.78 -30.23 -14.55
C GLY A 158 -9.70 -30.14 -13.47
N TYR A 159 -9.85 -29.23 -12.51
CA TYR A 159 -9.03 -29.18 -11.30
C TYR A 159 -9.67 -29.97 -10.18
N ALA A 160 -8.85 -30.69 -9.41
CA ALA A 160 -9.23 -31.05 -8.05
C ALA A 160 -9.20 -29.78 -7.18
N VAL A 161 -10.12 -29.68 -6.23
CA VAL A 161 -10.18 -28.54 -5.31
C VAL A 161 -10.11 -29.04 -3.88
N CYS A 162 -9.22 -28.46 -3.08
CA CYS A 162 -9.21 -28.60 -1.63
C CYS A 162 -9.79 -27.34 -0.97
N LEU A 163 -10.91 -27.52 -0.27
CA LEU A 163 -11.41 -26.51 0.66
C LEU A 163 -10.79 -26.76 2.03
N TYR A 164 -9.67 -26.08 2.29
CA TYR A 164 -8.94 -26.19 3.54
C TYR A 164 -9.58 -25.35 4.65
N PRO A 165 -9.31 -25.62 5.94
CA PRO A 165 -9.88 -24.87 7.06
C PRO A 165 -9.24 -23.48 7.27
N GLY A 166 -9.41 -22.61 6.28
CA GLY A 166 -8.88 -21.24 6.25
C GLY A 166 -9.90 -20.14 6.54
N VAL A 167 -11.17 -20.46 6.84
CA VAL A 167 -12.23 -19.46 7.05
C VAL A 167 -11.80 -18.47 8.13
N ASP A 168 -11.75 -17.16 7.86
CA ASP A 168 -11.34 -16.15 8.85
C ASP A 168 -12.16 -16.17 10.15
N SER A 169 -11.54 -15.89 11.30
CA SER A 169 -12.19 -15.95 12.62
C SER A 169 -13.30 -14.91 12.83
N HIS A 170 -13.43 -13.90 11.95
CA HIS A 170 -14.58 -12.99 11.93
C HIS A 170 -15.68 -13.40 10.97
N HIS A 171 -15.51 -14.49 10.23
CA HIS A 171 -16.52 -15.05 9.35
C HIS A 171 -17.06 -16.35 9.90
N ARG A 172 -18.28 -16.68 9.50
CA ARG A 172 -18.94 -17.95 9.83
C ARG A 172 -19.49 -18.55 8.55
N GLU A 173 -19.27 -19.84 8.39
CA GLU A 173 -19.67 -20.60 7.22
C GLU A 173 -20.46 -21.82 7.70
N PRO A 174 -21.81 -21.75 7.71
CA PRO A 174 -22.64 -22.81 8.26
C PRO A 174 -22.41 -24.19 7.61
N ALA A 175 -22.02 -24.21 6.34
CA ALA A 175 -21.69 -25.44 5.60
C ALA A 175 -20.31 -26.04 5.99
N TYR A 176 -19.48 -25.28 6.70
CA TYR A 176 -18.10 -25.64 7.07
C TYR A 176 -17.85 -25.34 8.56
N PRO A 177 -18.59 -26.00 9.48
CA PRO A 177 -18.52 -25.70 10.90
C PRO A 177 -17.12 -25.91 11.47
N GLY A 178 -16.65 -24.96 12.28
CA GLY A 178 -15.36 -25.02 12.98
C GLY A 178 -14.14 -24.59 12.16
N TYR A 179 -14.28 -24.35 10.85
CA TYR A 179 -13.16 -23.91 10.00
C TYR A 179 -12.63 -22.53 10.41
N ASP A 180 -13.46 -21.72 11.09
CA ASP A 180 -13.12 -20.40 11.60
C ASP A 180 -12.27 -20.41 12.88
N SER A 181 -12.31 -21.49 13.65
CA SER A 181 -11.73 -21.59 14.99
C SER A 181 -10.71 -22.72 15.18
N ILE A 182 -10.66 -23.70 14.27
CA ILE A 182 -9.77 -24.87 14.40
C ILE A 182 -8.27 -24.51 14.52
N TRP A 183 -7.86 -23.36 14.00
CA TRP A 183 -6.50 -22.84 14.18
C TRP A 183 -6.13 -22.65 15.66
N GLN A 184 -7.10 -22.35 16.53
CA GLN A 184 -6.87 -22.21 17.98
C GLN A 184 -6.53 -23.56 18.59
N THR A 185 -7.24 -24.62 18.19
CA THR A 185 -6.97 -25.99 18.65
C THR A 185 -5.53 -26.40 18.36
N PHE A 186 -5.02 -26.11 17.16
CA PHE A 186 -3.63 -26.42 16.83
C PHE A 186 -2.64 -25.48 17.51
N ARG A 187 -2.99 -24.21 17.75
CA ARG A 187 -2.14 -23.32 18.54
C ARG A 187 -1.98 -23.82 19.99
N ASP A 188 -3.05 -24.33 20.60
CA ASP A 188 -3.03 -24.85 21.97
C ASP A 188 -2.15 -26.10 22.12
N GLU A 189 -1.93 -26.86 21.05
CA GLU A 189 -0.99 -28.00 21.03
C GLU A 189 0.48 -27.55 21.09
N TYR A 190 0.78 -26.31 20.73
CA TYR A 190 2.13 -25.77 20.62
C TYR A 190 2.26 -24.42 21.34
N PRO A 191 2.16 -24.39 22.69
CA PRO A 191 2.17 -23.15 23.46
C PRO A 191 3.50 -22.37 23.37
N GLN A 192 4.58 -23.00 22.88
CA GLN A 192 5.86 -22.34 22.62
C GLN A 192 5.90 -21.61 21.28
N ALA A 193 5.01 -21.94 20.34
CA ALA A 193 4.85 -21.21 19.09
C ALA A 193 4.06 -19.92 19.36
N ASN A 194 4.53 -18.81 18.80
CA ASN A 194 3.87 -17.50 18.93
C ASN A 194 3.18 -17.07 17.62
N TRP A 195 2.92 -18.01 16.72
CA TRP A 195 2.25 -17.73 15.45
C TRP A 195 0.85 -17.11 15.62
N THR A 196 0.47 -16.34 14.61
CA THR A 196 -0.82 -15.68 14.51
C THR A 196 -1.81 -16.51 13.72
N GLU A 197 -3.09 -16.12 13.69
CA GLU A 197 -4.15 -16.83 12.99
C GLU A 197 -3.81 -17.05 11.50
N ILE A 198 -3.34 -16.01 10.82
CA ILE A 198 -3.06 -16.09 9.38
C ILE A 198 -1.98 -17.14 9.09
N LEU A 199 -0.91 -17.17 9.89
CA LEU A 199 0.15 -18.17 9.73
C LEU A 199 -0.30 -19.57 10.14
N ALA A 200 -1.08 -19.71 11.21
CA ALA A 200 -1.64 -20.99 11.61
C ALA A 200 -2.54 -21.59 10.51
N LYS A 201 -3.28 -20.75 9.77
CA LYS A 201 -4.09 -21.18 8.63
C LYS A 201 -3.29 -21.51 7.38
N ALA A 202 -2.24 -20.75 7.10
CA ALA A 202 -1.25 -21.10 6.09
C ALA A 202 -0.63 -22.48 6.39
N TRP A 203 -0.29 -22.72 7.66
CA TRP A 203 0.21 -24.02 8.10
C TRP A 203 -0.85 -25.12 7.95
N LEU A 204 -2.12 -24.87 8.28
CA LEU A 204 -3.20 -25.85 8.05
C LEU A 204 -3.37 -26.19 6.57
N ALA A 205 -3.27 -25.21 5.66
CA ALA A 205 -3.24 -25.47 4.23
C ALA A 205 -2.06 -26.39 3.86
N SER A 206 -0.88 -26.17 4.44
CA SER A 206 0.27 -27.07 4.24
C SER A 206 0.00 -28.50 4.76
N ARG A 207 -0.72 -28.64 5.89
CA ARG A 207 -1.11 -29.97 6.41
C ARG A 207 -2.11 -30.69 5.50
N THR A 208 -2.97 -29.95 4.79
CA THR A 208 -3.81 -30.59 3.75
C THR A 208 -2.98 -31.16 2.61
N LEU A 209 -1.89 -30.48 2.23
CA LEU A 209 -0.97 -30.96 1.18
C LEU A 209 -0.17 -32.18 1.65
N ASP A 210 0.24 -32.23 2.92
CA ASP A 210 0.91 -33.40 3.49
C ASP A 210 0.08 -34.68 3.31
N PHE A 211 -1.25 -34.58 3.49
CA PHE A 211 -2.16 -35.69 3.25
C PHE A 211 -2.43 -35.91 1.76
N LEU A 212 -2.84 -34.87 1.01
CA LEU A 212 -3.31 -35.03 -0.36
C LEU A 212 -2.23 -35.47 -1.34
N LEU A 213 -0.98 -35.07 -1.11
CA LEU A 213 0.16 -35.37 -2.00
C LEU A 213 0.92 -36.63 -1.58
N ASP A 214 0.55 -37.26 -0.48
CA ASP A 214 1.10 -38.55 -0.08
C ASP A 214 0.58 -39.65 -1.01
N ALA A 215 1.52 -40.37 -1.64
CA ALA A 215 1.23 -41.44 -2.58
C ALA A 215 0.43 -42.58 -1.95
N GLU A 216 0.54 -42.80 -0.64
CA GLU A 216 -0.22 -43.83 0.08
C GLU A 216 -1.73 -43.52 0.12
N GLN A 217 -2.13 -42.25 0.00
CA GLN A 217 -3.55 -41.87 -0.04
C GLN A 217 -4.21 -42.16 -1.40
N GLY A 218 -3.42 -42.31 -2.47
CA GLY A 218 -3.91 -42.74 -3.78
C GLY A 218 -4.78 -41.74 -4.54
N TYR A 219 -4.75 -40.44 -4.18
CA TYR A 219 -5.47 -39.42 -4.95
C TYR A 219 -4.77 -39.15 -6.30
N PRO A 220 -5.51 -39.04 -7.41
CA PRO A 220 -4.94 -38.81 -8.74
C PRO A 220 -4.61 -37.32 -8.91
N LEU A 221 -3.58 -36.82 -8.22
CA LEU A 221 -3.17 -35.41 -8.24
C LEU A 221 -1.80 -35.24 -8.92
N VAL A 222 -1.63 -34.11 -9.60
CA VAL A 222 -0.32 -33.71 -10.15
C VAL A 222 0.45 -32.97 -9.06
N VAL A 223 1.47 -33.62 -8.48
CA VAL A 223 2.22 -33.11 -7.31
C VAL A 223 2.82 -31.71 -7.50
N ASN A 224 3.19 -31.35 -8.73
CA ASN A 224 3.81 -30.05 -9.05
C ASN A 224 2.84 -29.04 -9.70
N GLN A 225 1.53 -29.29 -9.66
CA GLN A 225 0.51 -28.34 -10.14
C GLN A 225 -0.46 -28.02 -9.00
N VAL A 226 0.05 -27.28 -8.02
CA VAL A 226 -0.71 -26.84 -6.85
C VAL A 226 -0.87 -25.33 -6.90
N GLY A 227 -2.12 -24.89 -7.01
CA GLY A 227 -2.54 -23.50 -6.98
C GLY A 227 -3.16 -23.13 -5.63
N ILE A 228 -3.04 -21.87 -5.22
CA ILE A 228 -3.84 -21.31 -4.12
C ILE A 228 -4.43 -19.96 -4.51
N ILE A 229 -5.69 -19.72 -4.16
CA ILE A 229 -6.39 -18.46 -4.42
C ILE A 229 -7.06 -17.93 -3.17
N GLY A 230 -7.11 -16.61 -3.04
CA GLY A 230 -7.94 -15.95 -2.05
C GLY A 230 -8.23 -14.49 -2.37
N PHE A 231 -9.32 -13.99 -1.79
CA PHE A 231 -9.76 -12.59 -1.91
C PHE A 231 -9.66 -11.84 -0.59
N SER A 232 -9.16 -10.60 -0.61
CA SER A 232 -9.07 -9.73 0.57
C SER A 232 -8.21 -10.39 1.66
N ARG A 233 -8.72 -10.52 2.88
CA ARG A 233 -8.04 -11.28 3.96
C ARG A 233 -7.60 -12.70 3.57
N TYR A 234 -8.34 -13.37 2.68
CA TYR A 234 -7.95 -14.69 2.18
C TYR A 234 -6.85 -14.60 1.12
N GLY A 235 -6.75 -13.49 0.39
CA GLY A 235 -5.60 -13.20 -0.46
C GLY A 235 -4.32 -13.04 0.37
N LYS A 236 -4.40 -12.39 1.54
CA LYS A 236 -3.29 -12.33 2.51
C LYS A 236 -2.87 -13.74 2.93
N GLN A 237 -3.84 -14.59 3.30
CA GLN A 237 -3.58 -15.98 3.67
C GLN A 237 -2.96 -16.78 2.51
N ALA A 238 -3.46 -16.62 1.28
CA ALA A 238 -2.95 -17.32 0.10
C ALA A 238 -1.48 -16.97 -0.18
N MET A 239 -1.12 -15.69 -0.10
CA MET A 239 0.27 -15.25 -0.24
C MET A 239 1.17 -15.79 0.86
N ILE A 240 0.73 -15.72 2.12
CA ILE A 240 1.54 -16.19 3.26
C ILE A 240 1.68 -17.72 3.23
N ALA A 241 0.62 -18.46 2.88
CA ALA A 241 0.69 -19.91 2.67
C ALA A 241 1.71 -20.28 1.58
N ALA A 242 1.65 -19.61 0.43
CA ALA A 242 2.61 -19.84 -0.62
C ALA A 242 4.04 -19.45 -0.20
N ALA A 243 4.22 -18.35 0.53
CA ALA A 243 5.53 -17.94 1.03
C ALA A 243 6.17 -18.95 2.00
N MET A 244 5.35 -19.68 2.76
CA MET A 244 5.80 -20.69 3.73
C MET A 244 5.89 -22.11 3.17
N ASP A 245 5.13 -22.45 2.12
CA ASP A 245 5.11 -23.78 1.53
C ASP A 245 5.43 -23.73 0.03
N GLU A 246 6.60 -24.28 -0.33
CA GLU A 246 7.13 -24.25 -1.69
C GLU A 246 6.39 -25.19 -2.65
N ARG A 247 5.59 -26.13 -2.13
CA ARG A 247 4.77 -27.03 -2.95
C ARG A 247 3.65 -26.28 -3.67
N ILE A 248 3.25 -25.10 -3.18
CA ILE A 248 2.28 -24.23 -3.85
C ILE A 248 2.97 -23.51 -5.00
N THR A 249 2.82 -24.04 -6.22
CA THR A 249 3.52 -23.58 -7.43
C THR A 249 2.90 -22.38 -8.14
N ALA A 250 1.62 -22.07 -7.87
CA ALA A 250 0.92 -20.93 -8.46
C ALA A 250 0.00 -20.24 -7.46
N VAL A 251 -0.10 -18.92 -7.53
CA VAL A 251 -0.86 -18.09 -6.58
C VAL A 251 -1.67 -17.03 -7.32
N VAL A 252 -2.92 -16.88 -6.93
CA VAL A 252 -3.72 -15.68 -7.22
C VAL A 252 -4.09 -14.99 -5.91
N ALA A 253 -3.49 -13.83 -5.68
CA ALA A 253 -3.82 -12.97 -4.56
C ALA A 253 -4.73 -11.84 -5.06
N ARG A 254 -6.04 -11.97 -4.83
CA ARG A 254 -7.02 -10.97 -5.27
C ARG A 254 -7.25 -9.94 -4.18
N SER A 255 -6.96 -8.67 -4.47
CA SER A 255 -7.17 -7.56 -3.54
C SER A 255 -6.69 -7.80 -2.09
N PRO A 256 -5.53 -8.45 -1.83
CA PRO A 256 -5.16 -8.81 -0.47
C PRO A 256 -4.92 -7.60 0.46
N GLY A 257 -4.55 -6.42 -0.05
CA GLY A 257 -4.31 -5.20 0.73
C GLY A 257 -3.12 -5.30 1.69
N SER A 258 -3.08 -4.43 2.69
CA SER A 258 -1.97 -4.36 3.66
C SER A 258 -2.13 -5.37 4.80
N PRO A 259 -1.06 -6.05 5.27
CA PRO A 259 0.33 -6.00 4.79
C PRO A 259 0.70 -7.22 3.94
N ALA A 260 -0.03 -7.46 2.85
CA ALA A 260 0.27 -8.56 1.92
C ALA A 260 0.73 -8.04 0.55
N SER A 261 -0.18 -7.49 -0.28
CA SER A 261 0.24 -6.86 -1.53
C SER A 261 0.79 -5.46 -1.31
N CYS A 262 0.32 -4.78 -0.27
CA CYS A 262 0.66 -3.40 0.05
C CYS A 262 1.61 -3.34 1.27
N PRO A 263 2.82 -2.80 1.10
CA PRO A 263 3.72 -2.54 2.22
C PRO A 263 3.20 -1.41 3.11
N TYR A 264 3.34 -1.56 4.43
CA TYR A 264 2.87 -0.54 5.39
C TYR A 264 3.60 0.79 5.22
N ARG A 265 4.84 0.78 4.72
CA ARG A 265 5.54 2.02 4.35
C ARG A 265 4.75 2.94 3.42
N PHE A 266 3.87 2.39 2.58
CA PHE A 266 3.07 3.12 1.60
C PHE A 266 1.56 3.01 1.86
N THR A 267 1.15 2.45 3.01
CA THR A 267 -0.26 2.42 3.44
C THR A 267 -0.34 2.82 4.91
N SER A 268 -0.76 4.05 5.15
CA SER A 268 -0.86 4.61 6.50
C SER A 268 -1.99 5.64 6.55
N ARG A 269 -2.07 6.37 7.67
CA ARG A 269 -2.93 7.55 7.80
C ARG A 269 -2.60 8.64 6.78
N ASP A 270 -1.40 8.65 6.20
CA ASP A 270 -0.99 9.58 5.13
C ASP A 270 -1.58 9.22 3.75
N THR A 271 -2.18 8.04 3.59
CA THR A 271 -2.76 7.58 2.33
C THR A 271 -4.23 7.19 2.46
N PHE A 272 -4.84 7.44 3.62
CA PHE A 272 -6.17 6.95 4.00
C PHE A 272 -6.37 5.43 3.80
N ALA A 273 -5.29 4.66 3.88
CA ALA A 273 -5.29 3.22 3.73
C ALA A 273 -5.13 2.53 5.09
N GLU A 274 -5.28 1.20 5.09
CA GLU A 274 -5.09 0.37 6.28
C GLU A 274 -3.68 0.58 6.87
N ALA A 275 -3.61 1.02 8.13
CA ALA A 275 -2.38 1.22 8.88
C ALA A 275 -2.11 0.03 9.84
N PRO A 276 -0.92 -0.10 10.44
CA PRO A 276 -0.65 -1.12 11.46
C PRO A 276 -1.62 -1.10 12.65
N ALA A 277 -2.28 0.03 12.92
CA ALA A 277 -3.31 0.14 13.95
C ALA A 277 -4.66 -0.52 13.59
N ASP A 278 -4.88 -0.93 12.34
CA ASP A 278 -6.22 -1.32 11.86
C ASP A 278 -6.44 -2.83 11.72
N PHE A 279 -5.37 -3.64 11.65
CA PHE A 279 -5.53 -5.08 11.45
C PHE A 279 -6.26 -5.73 12.66
N PRO A 280 -7.12 -6.73 12.49
CA PRO A 280 -7.68 -7.49 13.59
C PRO A 280 -6.63 -8.22 14.43
N SER A 281 -6.71 -8.10 15.75
CA SER A 281 -5.63 -8.44 16.70
C SER A 281 -5.08 -9.88 16.62
N GLN A 282 -5.84 -10.82 16.07
CA GLN A 282 -5.43 -12.21 15.91
C GLN A 282 -4.68 -12.49 14.59
N TRP A 283 -4.71 -11.59 13.61
CA TRP A 283 -4.09 -11.78 12.29
C TRP A 283 -2.57 -11.69 12.31
N PHE A 284 -2.02 -10.74 13.07
CA PHE A 284 -0.60 -10.43 13.14
C PHE A 284 -0.16 -10.18 14.59
N LEU A 285 1.16 -10.14 14.83
CA LEU A 285 1.73 -9.94 16.14
C LEU A 285 1.32 -8.56 16.71
N PRO A 286 0.92 -8.46 17.99
CA PRO A 286 0.53 -7.19 18.59
C PRO A 286 1.63 -6.10 18.54
N SER A 287 2.90 -6.51 18.56
CA SER A 287 4.05 -5.60 18.43
C SER A 287 4.03 -4.79 17.14
N LEU A 288 3.46 -5.31 16.06
CA LEU A 288 3.34 -4.62 14.78
C LEU A 288 2.62 -3.27 14.90
N ARG A 289 1.64 -3.15 15.81
CA ARG A 289 0.91 -1.90 16.07
C ARG A 289 1.80 -0.76 16.56
N GLN A 290 2.92 -1.09 17.20
CA GLN A 290 3.89 -0.09 17.71
C GLN A 290 4.60 0.67 16.59
N THR A 291 4.48 0.19 15.34
CA THR A 291 5.02 0.84 14.14
C THR A 291 4.05 1.81 13.46
N THR A 292 2.85 2.03 14.02
CA THR A 292 1.90 3.02 13.48
C THR A 292 2.52 4.42 13.45
N GLY A 293 2.53 5.06 12.28
CA GLY A 293 3.21 6.33 12.04
C GLY A 293 4.74 6.22 11.92
N ARG A 294 5.30 5.02 12.12
CA ARG A 294 6.73 4.71 12.10
C ARG A 294 7.02 3.48 11.23
N GLU A 295 6.27 3.32 10.14
CA GLU A 295 6.34 2.13 9.29
C GLU A 295 7.72 1.96 8.63
N HIS A 296 8.48 3.05 8.44
CA HIS A 296 9.89 3.06 8.01
C HIS A 296 10.85 2.28 8.94
N GLN A 297 10.44 1.94 10.16
CA GLN A 297 11.23 1.18 11.14
C GLN A 297 11.07 -0.35 10.98
N LEU A 298 10.14 -0.83 10.16
CA LEU A 298 9.96 -2.26 9.94
C LEU A 298 11.18 -2.86 9.22
N PRO A 299 11.86 -3.89 9.76
CA PRO A 299 13.09 -4.42 9.16
C PRO A 299 12.85 -5.15 7.82
N MET A 300 11.62 -5.63 7.61
CA MET A 300 11.11 -6.13 6.35
C MET A 300 9.64 -5.72 6.23
N ASP A 301 9.13 -5.62 5.00
CA ASP A 301 7.74 -5.22 4.73
C ASP A 301 7.09 -6.24 3.78
N ALA A 302 5.84 -5.99 3.39
CA ALA A 302 5.00 -6.92 2.66
C ALA A 302 5.59 -7.42 1.31
N HIS A 303 6.49 -6.67 0.68
CA HIS A 303 7.21 -7.08 -0.53
C HIS A 303 8.10 -8.32 -0.30
N GLY A 304 8.47 -8.60 0.95
CA GLY A 304 9.14 -9.84 1.33
C GLY A 304 8.30 -11.10 1.04
N TRP A 305 6.96 -11.04 1.17
CA TRP A 305 6.08 -12.18 0.84
C TRP A 305 6.17 -12.57 -0.63
N TYR A 306 6.23 -11.58 -1.52
CA TYR A 306 6.43 -11.79 -2.95
C TYR A 306 7.77 -12.49 -3.22
N ALA A 307 8.82 -12.02 -2.54
CA ALA A 307 10.17 -12.55 -2.66
C ALA A 307 10.22 -14.02 -2.23
N LEU A 308 9.58 -14.38 -1.12
CA LEU A 308 9.51 -15.77 -0.65
C LEU A 308 8.72 -16.70 -1.60
N ILE A 309 7.85 -16.15 -2.44
CA ILE A 309 7.14 -16.91 -3.48
C ILE A 309 8.05 -17.18 -4.69
N ALA A 310 8.99 -16.30 -5.00
CA ALA A 310 9.89 -16.42 -6.13
C ALA A 310 10.68 -17.76 -6.13
N PRO A 311 10.87 -18.40 -7.30
CA PRO A 311 10.45 -17.97 -8.65
C PRO A 311 9.06 -18.50 -9.06
N ARG A 312 8.24 -19.00 -8.12
CA ARG A 312 6.92 -19.58 -8.42
C ARG A 312 5.92 -18.51 -8.86
N ARG A 313 4.86 -18.91 -9.55
CA ARG A 313 3.95 -17.97 -10.20
C ARG A 313 3.06 -17.24 -9.20
N LEU A 314 3.06 -15.91 -9.25
CA LEU A 314 2.23 -15.03 -8.43
C LEU A 314 1.53 -13.98 -9.30
N LEU A 315 0.19 -13.99 -9.25
CA LEU A 315 -0.65 -12.92 -9.77
C LEU A 315 -1.23 -12.10 -8.62
N VAL A 316 -0.97 -10.80 -8.61
CA VAL A 316 -1.72 -9.83 -7.79
C VAL A 316 -2.83 -9.25 -8.64
N HIS A 317 -4.08 -9.62 -8.35
CA HIS A 317 -5.27 -9.16 -9.08
C HIS A 317 -5.93 -8.03 -8.30
N THR A 318 -5.76 -6.79 -8.76
CA THR A 318 -6.04 -5.56 -7.99
C THR A 318 -6.95 -4.59 -8.75
N ALA A 319 -7.74 -3.77 -8.05
CA ALA A 319 -8.62 -2.77 -8.67
C ALA A 319 -8.03 -1.36 -8.68
N TYR A 320 -8.43 -0.54 -9.64
CA TYR A 320 -8.07 0.89 -9.65
C TYR A 320 -8.55 1.63 -8.39
N ASN A 321 -9.78 1.36 -7.94
CA ASN A 321 -10.42 2.07 -6.83
C ASN A 321 -10.71 1.13 -5.65
N ASP A 322 -9.77 0.24 -5.36
CA ASP A 322 -9.90 -0.67 -4.22
C ASP A 322 -9.65 0.07 -2.90
N GLY A 323 -10.73 0.28 -2.13
CA GLY A 323 -10.74 0.85 -0.78
C GLY A 323 -9.63 0.34 0.16
N SER A 324 -9.21 -0.91 -0.01
CA SER A 324 -8.27 -1.60 0.89
C SER A 324 -6.88 -1.78 0.29
N GLU A 325 -6.67 -1.40 -0.98
CA GLU A 325 -5.46 -1.78 -1.71
C GLU A 325 -5.02 -0.67 -2.69
N PRO A 326 -4.23 0.31 -2.21
CA PRO A 326 -3.72 1.37 -3.06
C PRO A 326 -2.79 0.82 -4.16
N THR A 327 -3.12 1.10 -5.42
CA THR A 327 -2.34 0.62 -6.58
C THR A 327 -0.87 1.05 -6.55
N TRP A 328 -0.58 2.23 -5.97
CA TRP A 328 0.78 2.71 -5.73
C TRP A 328 1.58 1.74 -4.86
N ALA A 329 1.04 1.34 -3.70
CA ALA A 329 1.71 0.44 -2.77
C ALA A 329 1.93 -0.96 -3.39
N VAL A 330 0.95 -1.45 -4.17
CA VAL A 330 1.06 -2.72 -4.92
C VAL A 330 2.20 -2.66 -5.94
N GLU A 331 2.26 -1.60 -6.75
CA GLU A 331 3.29 -1.45 -7.78
C GLU A 331 4.69 -1.33 -7.16
N ARG A 332 4.83 -0.64 -6.02
CA ARG A 332 6.09 -0.55 -5.28
C ARG A 332 6.58 -1.92 -4.81
N ALA A 333 5.70 -2.75 -4.25
CA ALA A 333 6.04 -4.11 -3.84
C ALA A 333 6.42 -4.99 -5.04
N TYR A 334 5.65 -4.88 -6.13
CA TYR A 334 5.91 -5.59 -7.38
C TYR A 334 7.27 -5.25 -7.97
N LEU A 335 7.59 -3.96 -8.12
CA LEU A 335 8.86 -3.52 -8.68
C LEU A 335 10.06 -4.01 -7.86
N ALA A 336 9.95 -3.98 -6.53
CA ALA A 336 10.99 -4.51 -5.65
C ALA A 336 11.16 -6.03 -5.81
N ALA A 337 10.05 -6.78 -5.81
CA ALA A 337 10.07 -8.23 -5.90
C ALA A 337 10.49 -8.73 -7.29
N ARG A 338 10.16 -8.01 -8.35
CA ARG A 338 10.52 -8.33 -9.74
C ARG A 338 12.02 -8.52 -9.93
N GLU A 339 12.85 -7.80 -9.19
CA GLU A 339 14.32 -7.98 -9.23
C GLU A 339 14.75 -9.35 -8.71
N VAL A 340 14.04 -9.92 -7.72
CA VAL A 340 14.29 -11.29 -7.24
C VAL A 340 13.89 -12.31 -8.32
N TYR A 341 12.74 -12.14 -8.96
CA TYR A 341 12.31 -13.01 -10.06
C TYR A 341 13.29 -12.97 -11.23
N ARG A 342 13.82 -11.77 -11.57
CA ARG A 342 14.89 -11.60 -12.57
C ARG A 342 16.17 -12.32 -12.18
N LEU A 343 16.62 -12.17 -10.92
CA LEU A 343 17.80 -12.86 -10.41
C LEU A 343 17.68 -14.39 -10.55
N LEU A 344 16.47 -14.92 -10.36
CA LEU A 344 16.18 -16.35 -10.41
C LEU A 344 15.86 -16.86 -11.83
N GLY A 345 15.76 -15.97 -12.82
CA GLY A 345 15.58 -16.34 -14.22
C GLY A 345 14.13 -16.40 -14.72
N ASP A 346 13.14 -16.07 -13.88
CA ASP A 346 11.71 -16.19 -14.20
C ASP A 346 10.94 -14.86 -14.03
N PRO A 347 11.34 -13.76 -14.70
CA PRO A 347 10.69 -12.45 -14.56
C PRO A 347 9.20 -12.45 -14.92
N ASP A 348 8.76 -13.41 -15.74
CA ASP A 348 7.38 -13.52 -16.21
C ASP A 348 6.44 -14.25 -15.24
N HIS A 349 6.99 -14.82 -14.16
CA HIS A 349 6.20 -15.50 -13.14
C HIS A 349 5.56 -14.55 -12.13
N LEU A 350 5.90 -13.26 -12.14
CA LEU A 350 5.27 -12.24 -11.30
C LEU A 350 4.50 -11.24 -12.16
N ARG A 351 3.19 -11.06 -11.88
CA ARG A 351 2.33 -10.09 -12.57
C ARG A 351 1.39 -9.35 -11.64
N ILE A 352 1.10 -8.09 -11.99
CA ILE A 352 -0.07 -7.36 -11.51
C ILE A 352 -1.09 -7.36 -12.65
N HIS A 353 -2.34 -7.67 -12.33
CA HIS A 353 -3.45 -7.48 -13.26
C HIS A 353 -4.42 -6.46 -12.66
N TYR A 354 -4.45 -5.27 -13.26
CA TYR A 354 -5.34 -4.18 -12.86
C TYR A 354 -6.71 -4.31 -13.51
N ARG A 355 -7.76 -4.19 -12.70
CA ARG A 355 -9.16 -4.18 -13.16
C ARG A 355 -9.89 -2.89 -12.81
N ARG A 356 -10.92 -2.58 -13.60
CA ARG A 356 -11.88 -1.53 -13.24
C ARG A 356 -12.69 -1.93 -12.01
N GLY A 357 -13.17 -0.93 -11.27
CA GLY A 357 -14.02 -1.12 -10.10
C GLY A 357 -13.29 -0.98 -8.77
N ALA A 358 -13.97 -1.39 -7.70
CA ALA A 358 -13.50 -1.36 -6.32
C ALA A 358 -13.18 -2.76 -5.77
N HIS A 359 -13.14 -2.92 -4.45
CA HIS A 359 -12.88 -4.18 -3.76
C HIS A 359 -13.85 -5.31 -4.18
N SER A 360 -15.13 -4.96 -4.24
CA SER A 360 -16.26 -5.81 -4.65
C SER A 360 -17.10 -5.08 -5.72
N PRO A 361 -17.91 -5.80 -6.53
CA PRO A 361 -18.11 -7.26 -6.53
C PRO A 361 -16.99 -8.06 -7.23
N ILE A 362 -17.02 -9.39 -7.06
CA ILE A 362 -16.31 -10.34 -7.91
C ILE A 362 -17.24 -10.71 -9.06
N THR A 363 -16.85 -10.42 -10.30
CA THR A 363 -17.61 -10.77 -11.50
C THR A 363 -17.15 -12.11 -12.06
N ASP A 364 -17.94 -12.73 -12.93
CA ASP A 364 -17.53 -13.96 -13.62
C ASP A 364 -16.28 -13.75 -14.49
N GLU A 365 -16.13 -12.56 -15.06
CA GLU A 365 -14.93 -12.19 -15.80
C GLU A 365 -13.70 -12.19 -14.89
N HIS A 366 -13.79 -11.62 -13.69
CA HIS A 366 -12.70 -11.69 -12.72
C HIS A 366 -12.34 -13.14 -12.38
N ARG A 367 -13.34 -14.01 -12.21
CA ARG A 367 -13.10 -15.43 -11.90
C ARG A 367 -12.40 -16.16 -13.04
N ARG A 368 -12.83 -15.94 -14.28
CA ARG A 368 -12.17 -16.48 -15.48
C ARG A 368 -10.72 -16.06 -15.55
N GLN A 369 -10.44 -14.75 -15.48
CA GLN A 369 -9.07 -14.22 -15.47
C GLN A 369 -8.18 -14.83 -14.39
N ASN A 370 -8.74 -15.08 -13.19
CA ASN A 370 -8.00 -15.73 -12.12
C ASN A 370 -7.69 -17.20 -12.44
N MET A 371 -8.63 -17.93 -13.05
CA MET A 371 -8.40 -19.32 -13.47
C MET A 371 -7.48 -19.42 -14.69
N ASP A 372 -7.53 -18.45 -15.61
CA ASP A 372 -6.66 -18.35 -16.78
C ASP A 372 -5.18 -18.25 -16.35
N TRP A 373 -4.90 -17.61 -15.22
CA TRP A 373 -3.54 -17.58 -14.65
C TRP A 373 -3.06 -18.96 -14.18
N PHE A 374 -3.93 -19.77 -13.57
CA PHE A 374 -3.58 -21.14 -13.18
C PHE A 374 -3.42 -22.04 -14.40
N ASP A 375 -4.28 -21.88 -15.40
CA ASP A 375 -4.17 -22.59 -16.67
C ASP A 375 -2.83 -22.28 -17.35
N LEU A 376 -2.47 -21.00 -17.47
CA LEU A 376 -1.16 -20.57 -17.95
C LEU A 376 -0.02 -21.16 -17.11
N ALA A 377 -0.14 -21.14 -15.78
CA ALA A 377 0.88 -21.63 -14.87
C ALA A 377 1.16 -23.14 -15.02
N PHE A 378 0.13 -23.91 -15.38
CA PHE A 378 0.19 -25.36 -15.48
C PHE A 378 0.27 -25.87 -16.92
N GLY A 379 0.40 -24.97 -17.90
CA GLY A 379 0.48 -25.32 -19.33
C GLY A 379 -0.83 -25.93 -19.83
N ARG A 380 -1.96 -25.38 -19.40
CA ARG A 380 -3.32 -25.83 -19.70
C ARG A 380 -4.12 -24.69 -20.34
N GLY A 381 -5.27 -25.05 -20.92
CA GLY A 381 -6.19 -24.07 -21.51
C GLY A 381 -5.62 -23.38 -22.75
N GLU A 382 -6.22 -22.23 -23.08
CA GLU A 382 -5.84 -21.39 -24.24
C GLU A 382 -5.13 -20.10 -23.81
N SER A 383 -4.85 -19.93 -22.51
CA SER A 383 -4.26 -18.71 -21.96
C SER A 383 -2.81 -18.52 -22.40
N ASP A 384 -2.47 -17.30 -22.81
CA ASP A 384 -1.15 -16.91 -23.29
C ASP A 384 -0.49 -15.92 -22.30
N PRO A 385 0.86 -15.90 -22.18
CA PRO A 385 1.55 -14.86 -21.41
C PRO A 385 1.11 -13.42 -21.75
N GLN A 386 0.66 -13.15 -22.97
CA GLN A 386 0.15 -11.85 -23.42
C GLN A 386 -1.17 -11.45 -22.75
N ASP A 387 -1.93 -12.38 -22.16
CA ASP A 387 -3.14 -12.08 -21.39
C ASP A 387 -2.81 -11.39 -20.05
N PHE A 388 -1.54 -11.48 -19.62
CA PHE A 388 -1.01 -10.90 -18.39
C PHE A 388 0.21 -10.02 -18.69
N PRO A 389 0.05 -8.92 -19.47
CA PRO A 389 1.17 -8.04 -19.78
C PRO A 389 1.64 -7.31 -18.52
N GLU A 390 2.94 -6.95 -18.47
CA GLU A 390 3.40 -6.01 -17.47
C GLU A 390 2.76 -4.64 -17.76
N ARG A 391 2.05 -4.10 -16.78
CA ARG A 391 1.50 -2.75 -16.81
C ARG A 391 1.90 -2.04 -15.54
N LEU A 392 2.48 -0.84 -15.68
CA LEU A 392 2.83 0.04 -14.59
C LEU A 392 1.97 1.30 -14.71
N LEU A 393 1.22 1.63 -13.67
CA LEU A 393 0.37 2.82 -13.61
C LEU A 393 1.11 4.04 -13.08
N HIS A 394 2.17 3.84 -12.30
CA HIS A 394 2.83 4.91 -11.56
C HIS A 394 4.31 5.07 -11.86
N HIS A 395 4.89 4.17 -12.64
CA HIS A 395 6.28 4.24 -13.03
C HIS A 395 6.58 5.55 -13.79
N PHE A 396 7.61 6.24 -13.34
CA PHE A 396 8.11 7.46 -13.94
C PHE A 396 9.61 7.34 -14.17
N ASP A 397 10.03 7.58 -15.41
CA ASP A 397 11.43 7.63 -15.80
C ASP A 397 11.85 9.10 -15.98
N VAL A 398 12.65 9.57 -15.02
CA VAL A 398 13.15 10.95 -14.99
C VAL A 398 14.08 11.26 -16.16
N ASP A 399 14.87 10.29 -16.62
CA ASP A 399 15.86 10.51 -17.67
C ASP A 399 15.16 10.61 -19.02
N THR A 400 14.18 9.74 -19.25
CA THR A 400 13.27 9.84 -20.39
C THR A 400 12.52 11.17 -20.38
N TRP A 401 11.99 11.61 -19.24
CA TRP A 401 11.32 12.91 -19.13
C TRP A 401 12.29 14.08 -19.41
N LYS A 402 13.50 14.07 -18.83
CA LYS A 402 14.54 15.09 -19.01
C LYS A 402 14.93 15.22 -20.49
N ALA A 403 15.07 14.09 -21.20
CA ALA A 403 15.44 14.06 -22.62
C ALA A 403 14.39 14.72 -23.54
N GLN A 404 13.14 14.83 -23.09
CA GLN A 404 12.04 15.46 -23.84
C GLN A 404 11.97 16.98 -23.62
N GLN A 405 12.71 17.54 -22.67
CA GLN A 405 12.61 18.97 -22.32
C GLN A 405 13.47 19.86 -23.21
N ALA A 406 12.97 21.04 -23.56
CA ALA A 406 13.80 22.06 -24.20
C ALA A 406 14.77 22.70 -23.20
N ARG A 407 15.93 23.17 -23.68
CA ARG A 407 16.94 23.84 -22.82
C ARG A 407 16.37 25.04 -22.05
N ALA A 408 15.45 25.79 -22.65
CA ALA A 408 14.79 26.91 -22.00
C ALA A 408 13.93 26.46 -20.80
N ASP A 409 13.22 25.34 -20.92
CA ASP A 409 12.37 24.80 -19.84
C ASP A 409 13.19 24.29 -18.65
N LEU A 410 14.46 23.96 -18.87
CA LEU A 410 15.43 23.52 -17.85
C LEU A 410 16.28 24.68 -17.28
N THR A 411 16.16 25.89 -17.82
CA THR A 411 16.94 27.04 -17.34
C THR A 411 16.37 27.54 -16.02
N ILE A 412 17.18 27.48 -14.96
CA ILE A 412 16.78 27.84 -13.60
C ILE A 412 16.58 29.36 -13.50
N PRO A 413 15.40 29.85 -13.03
CA PRO A 413 15.18 31.27 -12.82
C PRO A 413 16.04 31.81 -11.66
N PRO A 414 16.39 33.10 -11.68
CA PRO A 414 17.16 33.70 -10.59
C PRO A 414 16.38 33.64 -9.28
N ARG A 415 17.12 33.47 -8.18
CA ARG A 415 16.54 33.48 -6.83
C ARG A 415 16.08 34.90 -6.46
N ALA A 416 14.94 34.99 -5.78
CA ALA A 416 14.47 36.23 -5.18
C ALA A 416 15.48 36.78 -4.15
N THR A 417 15.80 38.07 -4.27
CA THR A 417 16.54 38.85 -3.25
C THR A 417 15.60 39.90 -2.66
N ASP A 418 15.61 40.10 -1.34
CA ASP A 418 14.65 40.87 -0.52
C ASP A 418 14.01 42.10 -1.21
N GLY A 419 12.69 42.31 -1.01
CA GLY A 419 11.94 43.46 -1.54
C GLY A 419 10.65 43.09 -2.28
N SER A 420 10.03 44.05 -2.98
CA SER A 420 8.85 43.80 -3.84
C SER A 420 9.21 42.97 -5.08
N GLU A 421 10.39 43.20 -5.65
CA GLU A 421 10.94 42.39 -6.75
C GLU A 421 11.14 40.93 -6.35
N ALA A 422 11.36 40.64 -5.06
CA ALA A 422 11.42 39.26 -4.55
C ALA A 422 10.08 38.52 -4.67
N ARG A 423 8.93 39.20 -4.47
CA ARG A 423 7.63 38.53 -4.60
C ARG A 423 7.35 38.11 -6.03
N ASP A 424 7.70 38.93 -7.02
CA ASP A 424 7.53 38.58 -8.42
C ASP A 424 8.53 37.51 -8.87
N ALA A 425 9.78 37.59 -8.43
CA ALA A 425 10.78 36.56 -8.67
C ALA A 425 10.36 35.20 -8.08
N THR A 426 9.81 35.17 -6.86
CA THR A 426 9.26 33.94 -6.26
C THR A 426 8.10 33.38 -7.08
N ARG A 427 7.15 34.22 -7.54
CA ARG A 427 6.06 33.75 -8.43
C ARG A 427 6.60 33.13 -9.72
N GLN A 428 7.61 33.74 -10.33
CA GLN A 428 8.24 33.20 -11.54
C GLN A 428 8.96 31.88 -11.27
N ALA A 429 9.66 31.77 -10.14
CA ALA A 429 10.31 30.53 -9.73
C ALA A 429 9.31 29.39 -9.48
N VAL A 430 8.21 29.68 -8.79
CA VAL A 430 7.12 28.71 -8.56
C VAL A 430 6.47 28.31 -9.88
N ALA A 431 6.11 29.28 -10.73
CA ALA A 431 5.50 29.01 -12.04
C ALA A 431 6.43 28.15 -12.93
N TRP A 432 7.73 28.45 -12.93
CA TRP A 432 8.71 27.62 -13.64
C TRP A 432 8.76 26.19 -13.09
N MET A 433 8.74 26.01 -11.77
CA MET A 433 8.79 24.70 -11.13
C MET A 433 7.54 23.86 -11.41
N LEU A 434 6.36 24.49 -11.36
CA LEU A 434 5.08 23.86 -11.68
C LEU A 434 4.91 23.61 -13.19
N GLY A 435 5.61 24.37 -14.03
CA GLY A 435 5.53 24.27 -15.47
C GLY A 435 4.23 24.84 -16.03
N HIS A 436 4.01 24.60 -17.32
CA HIS A 436 2.90 25.20 -18.07
C HIS A 436 2.01 24.13 -18.68
N GLY A 437 0.74 24.13 -18.28
CA GLY A 437 -0.32 23.36 -18.92
C GLY A 437 -0.77 23.98 -20.26
N PRO A 438 -1.64 23.29 -21.01
CA PRO A 438 -2.27 23.86 -22.20
C PRO A 438 -3.14 25.08 -21.84
N ALA A 439 -3.36 25.98 -22.80
CA ALA A 439 -4.22 27.15 -22.60
C ALA A 439 -5.68 26.76 -22.25
N THR A 440 -6.14 25.63 -22.80
CA THR A 440 -7.44 25.03 -22.52
C THR A 440 -7.26 23.52 -22.37
N ILE A 441 -7.91 22.93 -21.38
CA ILE A 441 -8.01 21.48 -21.24
C ILE A 441 -9.26 21.06 -22.01
N PRO A 442 -9.15 20.16 -23.01
CA PRO A 442 -10.31 19.66 -23.74
C PRO A 442 -11.32 19.02 -22.78
N GLU A 443 -12.61 19.28 -23.02
CA GLU A 443 -13.66 18.53 -22.36
C GLU A 443 -13.69 17.10 -22.91
N ASP A 444 -13.92 16.11 -22.04
CA ASP A 444 -14.13 14.71 -22.41
C ASP A 444 -15.64 14.44 -22.56
N ASP A 445 -16.02 13.47 -23.39
CA ASP A 445 -17.41 13.06 -23.68
C ASP A 445 -18.09 12.33 -22.49
N ARG A 446 -17.45 12.34 -21.31
CA ARG A 446 -17.96 11.68 -20.10
C ARG A 446 -19.21 12.39 -19.57
N PRO A 447 -20.06 11.67 -18.80
CA PRO A 447 -21.15 12.29 -18.08
C PRO A 447 -20.65 13.47 -17.24
N PRO A 448 -21.37 14.62 -17.25
CA PRO A 448 -20.90 15.85 -16.63
C PRO A 448 -20.71 15.71 -15.12
N PHE A 449 -21.41 14.78 -14.48
CA PHE A 449 -21.33 14.53 -13.05
C PHE A 449 -20.87 13.10 -12.76
N LEU A 450 -20.41 12.86 -11.54
CA LEU A 450 -20.21 11.50 -11.06
C LEU A 450 -21.55 10.76 -11.06
N THR A 451 -21.58 9.56 -11.63
CA THR A 451 -22.77 8.72 -11.59
C THR A 451 -23.01 8.18 -10.18
N GLN A 452 -24.22 7.70 -9.91
CA GLN A 452 -24.52 7.04 -8.64
C GLN A 452 -23.62 5.82 -8.40
N GLU A 453 -23.35 5.03 -9.44
CA GLU A 453 -22.45 3.88 -9.37
C GLU A 453 -21.02 4.30 -9.03
N GLN A 454 -20.50 5.35 -9.67
CA GLN A 454 -19.17 5.90 -9.36
C GLN A 454 -19.09 6.40 -7.92
N SER A 455 -20.13 7.12 -7.46
CA SER A 455 -20.19 7.59 -6.08
C SER A 455 -20.28 6.45 -5.05
N ALA A 456 -21.06 5.41 -5.34
CA ALA A 456 -21.15 4.23 -4.49
C ALA A 456 -19.82 3.46 -4.43
N MET A 457 -19.15 3.32 -5.59
CA MET A 457 -17.84 2.69 -5.70
C MET A 457 -16.78 3.40 -4.85
N MET A 458 -16.80 4.74 -4.85
CA MET A 458 -15.90 5.58 -4.03
C MET A 458 -16.36 5.71 -2.57
N THR A 459 -17.50 5.10 -2.20
CA THR A 459 -18.05 5.08 -0.83
C THR A 459 -18.32 6.46 -0.22
N HIS A 460 -18.66 7.45 -1.05
CA HIS A 460 -18.84 8.85 -0.61
C HIS A 460 -19.91 9.05 0.49
N ASP A 461 -20.87 8.14 0.60
CA ASP A 461 -21.96 8.20 1.58
C ASP A 461 -21.72 7.34 2.83
N ARG A 462 -20.57 6.66 2.93
CA ARG A 462 -20.28 5.70 4.02
C ARG A 462 -20.32 6.33 5.42
N TRP A 463 -19.99 7.62 5.52
CA TRP A 463 -20.03 8.39 6.77
C TRP A 463 -20.94 9.62 6.66
N ALA A 464 -21.97 9.54 5.82
CA ALA A 464 -22.95 10.60 5.69
C ALA A 464 -23.65 10.89 7.03
N VAL A 465 -24.01 12.15 7.24
CA VAL A 465 -24.73 12.64 8.41
C VAL A 465 -26.06 13.25 7.97
N ALA A 466 -27.10 13.11 8.78
CA ALA A 466 -28.48 13.31 8.36
C ALA A 466 -28.79 14.74 7.88
N GLU A 467 -28.15 15.74 8.47
CA GLU A 467 -28.34 17.18 8.21
C GLU A 467 -27.52 17.73 7.04
N VAL A 468 -26.62 16.93 6.45
CA VAL A 468 -25.77 17.36 5.33
C VAL A 468 -26.30 16.77 4.03
N ASP A 469 -26.55 17.65 3.06
CA ASP A 469 -26.83 17.27 1.69
C ASP A 469 -25.54 17.26 0.86
N ARG A 470 -25.55 16.45 -0.19
CA ARG A 470 -24.46 16.32 -1.16
C ARG A 470 -25.00 16.47 -2.57
N LEU A 471 -24.31 17.26 -3.39
CA LEU A 471 -24.61 17.38 -4.82
C LEU A 471 -23.34 17.24 -5.68
N PRO A 472 -23.36 16.40 -6.72
CA PRO A 472 -22.30 16.36 -7.72
C PRO A 472 -22.06 17.71 -8.41
N VAL A 473 -20.81 17.99 -8.73
CA VAL A 473 -20.40 19.20 -9.45
C VAL A 473 -19.38 18.93 -10.54
N ARG A 474 -19.25 19.90 -11.46
CA ARG A 474 -18.26 19.95 -12.53
C ARG A 474 -17.67 21.35 -12.66
N PHE A 475 -16.35 21.46 -12.82
CA PHE A 475 -15.64 22.73 -13.02
C PHE A 475 -14.27 22.53 -13.70
N GLY A 476 -13.58 23.63 -14.05
CA GLY A 476 -12.13 23.64 -14.30
C GLY A 476 -11.56 22.60 -15.26
N GLY A 477 -12.16 22.41 -16.45
CA GLY A 477 -11.67 21.41 -17.42
C GLY A 477 -12.09 19.97 -17.08
N ASP A 478 -13.39 19.78 -16.85
CA ASP A 478 -14.05 18.49 -16.55
C ASP A 478 -13.59 17.82 -15.23
N VAL A 479 -13.14 18.62 -14.26
CA VAL A 479 -12.98 18.15 -12.88
C VAL A 479 -14.35 17.93 -12.29
N ARG A 480 -14.60 16.71 -11.81
CA ARG A 480 -15.86 16.30 -11.19
C ARG A 480 -15.64 16.03 -9.71
N GLY A 481 -16.59 16.45 -8.89
CA GLY A 481 -16.53 16.33 -7.44
C GLY A 481 -17.90 16.38 -6.80
N ASN A 482 -17.94 16.73 -5.52
CA ASN A 482 -19.17 16.90 -4.76
C ASN A 482 -19.10 18.17 -3.90
N LEU A 483 -20.23 18.86 -3.81
CA LEU A 483 -20.50 19.85 -2.79
C LEU A 483 -21.19 19.20 -1.60
N TYR A 484 -20.76 19.56 -0.40
CA TYR A 484 -21.40 19.18 0.87
C TYR A 484 -21.82 20.44 1.60
N PHE A 485 -23.07 20.48 2.07
CA PHE A 485 -23.61 21.64 2.76
C PHE A 485 -24.75 21.22 3.69
N ARG A 486 -25.02 22.03 4.71
CA ARG A 486 -26.19 21.83 5.58
C ARG A 486 -27.49 22.07 4.83
N ARG A 487 -28.44 21.14 4.99
CA ARG A 487 -29.77 21.22 4.37
C ARG A 487 -30.56 22.47 4.78
N ASP A 488 -30.36 22.92 6.02
CA ASP A 488 -31.02 24.09 6.60
C ASP A 488 -30.22 25.39 6.44
N ALA A 489 -29.13 25.38 5.69
CA ALA A 489 -28.31 26.58 5.45
C ALA A 489 -29.12 27.66 4.72
N THR A 490 -29.06 28.89 5.22
CA THR A 490 -29.74 30.05 4.63
C THR A 490 -28.76 31.21 4.47
N GLY A 491 -28.87 31.93 3.35
CA GLY A 491 -27.96 33.03 3.01
C GLY A 491 -26.54 32.58 2.63
N PRO A 492 -25.63 33.54 2.37
CA PRO A 492 -24.24 33.26 1.98
C PRO A 492 -23.46 32.47 3.03
N GLN A 493 -22.91 31.32 2.65
CA GLN A 493 -22.11 30.46 3.53
C GLN A 493 -20.62 30.51 3.14
N PRO A 494 -19.70 30.50 4.12
CA PRO A 494 -18.27 30.38 3.84
C PRO A 494 -17.96 29.04 3.16
N VAL A 495 -16.96 29.04 2.27
CA VAL A 495 -16.61 27.86 1.46
C VAL A 495 -15.25 27.31 1.89
N VAL A 496 -15.14 25.99 1.99
CA VAL A 496 -13.85 25.28 2.15
C VAL A 496 -13.63 24.38 0.95
N ILE A 497 -12.49 24.53 0.28
CA ILE A 497 -12.03 23.58 -0.74
C ILE A 497 -11.13 22.55 -0.04
N TRP A 498 -11.58 21.29 -0.02
CA TRP A 498 -10.87 20.17 0.61
C TRP A 498 -9.89 19.51 -0.36
N LEU A 499 -8.63 19.40 0.05
CA LEU A 499 -7.53 18.80 -0.72
C LEU A 499 -6.92 17.63 0.06
N HIS A 500 -7.00 16.45 -0.54
CA HIS A 500 -6.75 15.18 0.13
C HIS A 500 -5.27 14.74 0.08
N PRO A 501 -4.84 13.74 0.87
CA PRO A 501 -3.45 13.29 0.91
C PRO A 501 -3.16 12.31 -0.25
N TYR A 502 -2.12 11.46 -0.15
CA TYR A 502 -1.73 10.48 -1.19
C TYR A 502 -2.71 9.28 -1.33
N SER A 503 -4.00 9.56 -1.42
CA SER A 503 -5.11 8.60 -1.45
C SER A 503 -5.37 8.08 -2.87
N TYR A 504 -4.47 7.24 -3.37
CA TYR A 504 -4.50 6.76 -4.77
C TYR A 504 -5.82 6.07 -5.16
N HIS A 505 -6.41 5.35 -4.22
CA HIS A 505 -7.54 4.47 -4.45
C HIS A 505 -8.90 5.15 -4.15
N SER A 506 -8.95 5.99 -3.11
CA SER A 506 -10.19 6.61 -2.62
C SER A 506 -10.30 8.12 -2.93
N GLY A 507 -9.24 8.74 -3.46
CA GLY A 507 -9.26 10.16 -3.77
C GLY A 507 -9.58 11.02 -2.53
N TYR A 508 -10.54 11.93 -2.63
CA TYR A 508 -10.88 12.80 -1.50
C TYR A 508 -11.59 12.10 -0.34
N ASN A 509 -12.17 10.92 -0.58
CA ASN A 509 -12.89 10.15 0.42
C ASN A 509 -11.90 9.46 1.37
N GLU A 510 -12.11 9.65 2.67
CA GLU A 510 -11.26 9.06 3.71
C GLU A 510 -11.64 7.58 3.92
N GLY A 511 -10.83 6.62 3.47
CA GLY A 511 -11.18 5.19 3.55
C GLY A 511 -11.02 4.56 4.94
N TYR A 512 -9.85 4.77 5.55
CA TYR A 512 -9.45 4.26 6.87
C TYR A 512 -9.06 5.40 7.81
N GLY A 513 -9.37 5.24 9.10
CA GLY A 513 -9.04 6.24 10.13
C GLY A 513 -10.19 7.19 10.50
N VAL A 514 -11.37 7.06 9.87
CA VAL A 514 -12.50 7.94 10.15
C VAL A 514 -13.01 7.77 11.58
N GLU A 515 -13.08 8.89 12.31
CA GLU A 515 -13.63 8.97 13.66
C GLU A 515 -14.94 9.77 13.66
N GLY A 516 -16.06 9.03 13.72
CA GLY A 516 -17.42 9.57 13.65
C GLY A 516 -17.85 9.88 12.22
N THR A 517 -17.29 10.95 11.63
CA THR A 517 -17.51 11.33 10.24
C THR A 517 -16.27 12.00 9.63
N THR A 518 -16.23 12.07 8.31
CA THR A 518 -15.16 12.69 7.51
C THR A 518 -15.13 14.21 7.68
N VAL A 519 -14.00 14.84 7.34
CA VAL A 519 -13.82 16.30 7.47
C VAL A 519 -14.89 17.12 6.73
N TYR A 520 -15.25 16.74 5.50
CA TYR A 520 -16.19 17.52 4.68
C TYR A 520 -17.62 17.47 5.20
N HIS A 521 -18.04 16.36 5.81
CA HIS A 521 -19.30 16.29 6.55
C HIS A 521 -19.25 17.14 7.83
N ARG A 522 -18.15 17.06 8.59
CA ARG A 522 -18.01 17.81 9.86
C ARG A 522 -17.98 19.33 9.64
N LEU A 523 -17.25 19.79 8.61
CA LEU A 523 -17.25 21.19 8.18
C LEU A 523 -18.63 21.63 7.68
N ALA A 524 -19.32 20.78 6.90
CA ALA A 524 -20.69 21.08 6.48
C ALA A 524 -21.62 21.25 7.69
N GLN A 525 -21.60 20.33 8.66
CA GLN A 525 -22.35 20.45 9.93
C GLN A 525 -22.06 21.74 10.71
N ALA A 526 -20.87 22.31 10.54
CA ALA A 526 -20.48 23.57 11.17
C ALA A 526 -20.90 24.83 10.38
N GLY A 527 -21.59 24.69 9.25
CA GLY A 527 -22.10 25.80 8.44
C GLY A 527 -21.20 26.23 7.29
N PHE A 528 -20.27 25.38 6.86
CA PHE A 528 -19.48 25.63 5.65
C PHE A 528 -20.10 24.91 4.44
N VAL A 529 -19.97 25.50 3.25
CA VAL A 529 -20.04 24.70 2.02
C VAL A 529 -18.67 24.08 1.78
N VAL A 530 -18.62 22.78 1.53
CA VAL A 530 -17.36 22.09 1.26
C VAL A 530 -17.35 21.57 -0.16
N LEU A 531 -16.39 22.04 -0.95
CA LEU A 531 -16.09 21.49 -2.27
C LEU A 531 -14.99 20.44 -2.14
N ALA A 532 -15.31 19.20 -2.51
CA ALA A 532 -14.39 18.08 -2.48
C ALA A 532 -14.31 17.39 -3.84
N TYR A 533 -13.10 17.10 -4.30
CA TYR A 533 -12.84 16.51 -5.60
C TYR A 533 -11.53 15.72 -5.59
N ASP A 534 -11.39 14.79 -6.53
CA ASP A 534 -10.16 14.01 -6.67
C ASP A 534 -9.09 14.84 -7.39
N GLN A 535 -7.89 14.88 -6.82
CA GLN A 535 -6.71 15.49 -7.43
C GLN A 535 -6.17 14.61 -8.57
N CYS A 536 -5.46 15.22 -9.54
CA CYS A 536 -4.91 14.53 -10.70
C CYS A 536 -4.10 13.26 -10.34
N GLY A 537 -4.54 12.11 -10.86
CA GLY A 537 -3.91 10.81 -10.64
C GLY A 537 -4.24 10.14 -9.30
N PHE A 538 -5.39 10.48 -8.73
CA PHE A 538 -5.96 9.85 -7.54
C PHE A 538 -7.46 9.56 -7.74
N GLY A 539 -8.00 8.60 -7.00
CA GLY A 539 -9.43 8.28 -7.01
C GLY A 539 -9.97 8.02 -8.42
N MET A 540 -11.05 8.68 -8.81
CA MET A 540 -11.66 8.58 -10.15
C MET A 540 -10.77 9.14 -11.26
N ARG A 541 -9.73 9.90 -10.91
CA ARG A 541 -8.74 10.48 -11.83
C ARG A 541 -7.41 9.72 -11.81
N LEU A 542 -7.35 8.52 -11.21
CA LEU A 542 -6.11 7.73 -11.10
C LEU A 542 -5.34 7.63 -12.43
N LEU A 543 -6.02 7.28 -13.51
CA LEU A 543 -5.39 7.06 -14.82
C LEU A 543 -4.94 8.36 -15.50
N GLU A 544 -5.45 9.53 -15.10
CA GLU A 544 -4.91 10.81 -15.58
C GLU A 544 -3.44 10.96 -15.17
N GLY A 545 -3.05 10.40 -14.02
CA GLY A 545 -1.67 10.42 -13.55
C GLY A 545 -0.73 9.52 -14.35
N THR A 546 -1.23 8.41 -14.89
CA THR A 546 -0.43 7.41 -15.62
C THR A 546 0.13 7.99 -16.92
N ASP A 547 -0.73 8.64 -17.73
CA ASP A 547 -0.34 9.15 -19.04
C ASP A 547 0.08 10.64 -19.00
N PHE A 548 0.12 11.23 -17.81
CA PHE A 548 0.22 12.68 -17.63
C PHE A 548 1.42 13.30 -18.35
N TYR A 549 2.63 12.77 -18.13
CA TYR A 549 3.85 13.35 -18.70
C TYR A 549 4.03 13.04 -20.19
N THR A 550 3.37 12.00 -20.70
CA THR A 550 3.29 11.74 -22.13
C THR A 550 2.43 12.80 -22.83
N GLN A 551 1.33 13.22 -22.20
CA GLN A 551 0.40 14.21 -22.75
C GLN A 551 0.82 15.66 -22.46
N HIS A 552 1.45 15.90 -21.32
CA HIS A 552 1.79 17.22 -20.80
C HIS A 552 3.23 17.28 -20.25
N PRO A 553 4.26 17.05 -21.09
CA PRO A 553 5.64 16.89 -20.63
C PRO A 553 6.24 18.12 -19.93
N ARG A 554 5.68 19.32 -20.19
CA ARG A 554 6.14 20.60 -19.62
C ARG A 554 5.33 21.08 -18.42
N TRP A 555 4.33 20.31 -18.00
CA TRP A 555 3.50 20.62 -16.84
C TRP A 555 3.79 19.59 -15.75
N SER A 556 3.87 20.00 -14.49
CA SER A 556 4.00 19.04 -13.38
C SER A 556 2.62 18.62 -12.88
N ARG A 557 2.52 17.41 -12.30
CA ARG A 557 1.26 16.95 -11.68
C ARG A 557 0.85 17.87 -10.53
N LEU A 558 1.81 18.39 -9.75
CA LEU A 558 1.52 19.41 -8.74
C LEU A 558 0.95 20.69 -9.39
N GLY A 559 1.51 21.09 -10.53
CA GLY A 559 1.02 22.22 -11.32
C GLY A 559 -0.41 22.02 -11.82
N ARG A 560 -0.78 20.81 -12.24
CA ARG A 560 -2.15 20.45 -12.59
C ARG A 560 -3.08 20.56 -11.39
N MET A 561 -2.68 20.05 -10.23
CA MET A 561 -3.49 20.14 -9.00
C MET A 561 -3.72 21.59 -8.57
N VAL A 562 -2.67 22.42 -8.61
CA VAL A 562 -2.77 23.86 -8.32
C VAL A 562 -3.68 24.57 -9.31
N HIS A 563 -3.65 24.18 -10.58
CA HIS A 563 -4.58 24.69 -11.59
C HIS A 563 -6.03 24.25 -11.33
N ASP A 564 -6.26 23.00 -10.92
CA ASP A 564 -7.60 22.53 -10.55
C ASP A 564 -8.17 23.34 -9.36
N VAL A 565 -7.33 23.76 -8.40
CA VAL A 565 -7.75 24.69 -7.33
C VAL A 565 -8.20 26.04 -7.89
N ARG A 566 -7.52 26.58 -8.90
CA ARG A 566 -7.97 27.83 -9.56
C ARG A 566 -9.33 27.64 -10.23
N GLY A 567 -9.55 26.52 -10.92
CA GLY A 567 -10.87 26.18 -11.47
C GLY A 567 -11.95 26.03 -10.40
N ALA A 568 -11.59 25.50 -9.22
CA ALA A 568 -12.48 25.44 -8.06
C ALA A 568 -12.83 26.85 -7.53
N LEU A 569 -11.87 27.77 -7.51
CA LEU A 569 -12.11 29.18 -7.15
C LEU A 569 -13.01 29.88 -8.18
N ASP A 570 -12.75 29.69 -9.48
CA ASP A 570 -13.60 30.24 -10.56
C ASP A 570 -15.04 29.72 -10.43
N PHE A 571 -15.21 28.46 -10.03
CA PHE A 571 -16.53 27.88 -9.76
C PHE A 571 -17.23 28.51 -8.55
N VAL A 572 -16.57 28.59 -7.38
CA VAL A 572 -17.24 29.03 -6.14
C VAL A 572 -17.33 30.54 -5.98
N ILE A 573 -16.49 31.32 -6.67
CA ILE A 573 -16.46 32.79 -6.61
C ILE A 573 -17.17 33.39 -7.83
N GLU A 574 -16.91 32.86 -9.03
CA GLU A 574 -17.38 33.45 -10.29
C GLU A 574 -18.55 32.67 -10.92
N GLY A 575 -18.93 31.53 -10.33
CA GLY A 575 -20.00 30.67 -10.85
C GLY A 575 -19.61 29.88 -12.11
N GLN A 576 -18.31 29.76 -12.43
CA GLN A 576 -17.84 29.04 -13.62
C GLN A 576 -17.80 27.52 -13.40
N GLY A 577 -18.96 26.88 -13.51
CA GLY A 577 -19.10 25.44 -13.40
C GLY A 577 -20.56 25.01 -13.42
N GLN A 578 -20.82 23.78 -12.99
CA GLN A 578 -22.16 23.21 -12.95
C GLN A 578 -22.38 22.46 -11.65
N ILE A 579 -23.59 22.60 -11.09
CA ILE A 579 -24.10 21.79 -9.99
C ILE A 579 -25.21 20.92 -10.55
N SER A 580 -25.24 19.64 -10.20
CA SER A 580 -26.33 18.76 -10.61
C SER A 580 -27.67 19.30 -10.10
N PRO A 581 -28.78 19.16 -10.85
CA PRO A 581 -30.09 19.60 -10.40
C PRO A 581 -30.42 19.07 -9.00
N PRO A 582 -30.80 19.93 -8.04
CA PRO A 582 -31.09 19.49 -6.68
C PRO A 582 -32.33 18.59 -6.63
N GLY A 583 -32.33 17.65 -5.70
CA GLY A 583 -33.52 16.85 -5.39
C GLY A 583 -34.63 17.67 -4.73
N VAL A 584 -35.83 17.08 -4.60
CA VAL A 584 -36.95 17.72 -3.91
C VAL A 584 -36.56 18.07 -2.47
N GLY A 585 -36.63 19.36 -2.12
CA GLY A 585 -36.31 19.86 -0.79
C GLY A 585 -34.83 20.16 -0.53
N GLN A 586 -33.94 19.95 -1.52
CA GLN A 586 -32.54 20.39 -1.44
C GLN A 586 -32.40 21.80 -2.00
N ASN A 587 -31.88 22.72 -1.19
CA ASN A 587 -31.61 24.10 -1.61
C ASN A 587 -30.11 24.36 -1.46
N VAL A 588 -29.42 24.59 -2.57
CA VAL A 588 -28.00 24.95 -2.54
C VAL A 588 -27.88 26.37 -1.97
N PRO A 589 -27.14 26.57 -0.86
CA PRO A 589 -26.96 27.91 -0.32
C PRO A 589 -26.09 28.78 -1.24
N GLU A 590 -26.22 30.09 -1.10
CA GLU A 590 -25.32 31.04 -1.76
C GLU A 590 -23.90 30.88 -1.20
N PHE A 591 -22.90 31.06 -2.05
CA PHE A 591 -21.50 30.99 -1.64
C PHE A 591 -21.00 32.39 -1.27
N ASP A 592 -20.41 32.53 -0.08
CA ASP A 592 -19.71 33.75 0.30
C ASP A 592 -18.32 33.78 -0.36
N GLY A 593 -18.25 34.37 -1.55
CA GLY A 593 -17.02 34.47 -2.33
C GLY A 593 -15.89 35.27 -1.64
N SER A 594 -16.18 35.99 -0.55
CA SER A 594 -15.15 36.68 0.26
C SER A 594 -14.53 35.79 1.33
N ARG A 595 -15.15 34.64 1.64
CA ARG A 595 -14.73 33.68 2.67
C ARG A 595 -14.53 32.29 2.07
N VAL A 596 -13.58 32.18 1.15
CA VAL A 596 -13.17 30.91 0.51
C VAL A 596 -11.82 30.46 1.05
N TYR A 597 -11.79 29.32 1.74
CA TYR A 597 -10.61 28.77 2.39
C TYR A 597 -10.12 27.51 1.69
N LEU A 598 -8.81 27.30 1.72
CA LEU A 598 -8.20 26.02 1.32
C LEU A 598 -7.84 25.20 2.55
N LEU A 599 -8.25 23.94 2.59
CA LEU A 599 -7.85 22.99 3.62
C LEU A 599 -7.16 21.80 2.96
N GLY A 600 -5.91 21.57 3.33
CA GLY A 600 -5.11 20.49 2.79
C GLY A 600 -4.45 19.63 3.87
N TYR A 601 -4.39 18.31 3.61
CA TYR A 601 -3.64 17.36 4.42
C TYR A 601 -2.60 16.63 3.55
N SER A 602 -1.36 16.52 4.04
CA SER A 602 -0.23 15.91 3.32
C SER A 602 -0.01 16.55 1.94
N LEU A 603 -0.07 15.76 0.85
CA LEU A 603 -0.10 16.26 -0.53
C LEU A 603 -1.08 17.43 -0.71
N GLY A 604 -2.29 17.32 -0.17
CA GLY A 604 -3.28 18.39 -0.25
C GLY A 604 -2.83 19.66 0.46
N GLY A 605 -2.07 19.56 1.55
CA GLY A 605 -1.46 20.71 2.24
C GLY A 605 -0.41 21.40 1.36
N MET A 606 0.42 20.62 0.67
CA MET A 606 1.35 21.14 -0.34
C MET A 606 0.62 21.88 -1.46
N VAL A 607 -0.45 21.29 -2.00
CA VAL A 607 -1.26 21.90 -3.07
C VAL A 607 -1.91 23.19 -2.57
N ALA A 608 -2.50 23.18 -1.37
CA ALA A 608 -3.16 24.33 -0.76
C ALA A 608 -2.21 25.52 -0.62
N LEU A 609 -0.99 25.30 -0.13
CA LEU A 609 0.01 26.36 0.06
C LEU A 609 0.47 26.96 -1.27
N HIS A 610 0.73 26.12 -2.29
CA HIS A 610 1.10 26.61 -3.62
C HIS A 610 -0.04 27.40 -4.28
N ALA A 611 -1.28 26.90 -4.18
CA ALA A 611 -2.44 27.59 -4.74
C ALA A 611 -2.72 28.92 -4.03
N ALA A 612 -2.69 28.96 -2.69
CA ALA A 612 -2.88 30.20 -1.93
C ALA A 612 -1.78 31.22 -2.24
N ALA A 613 -0.52 30.81 -2.40
CA ALA A 613 0.58 31.70 -2.77
C ALA A 613 0.42 32.33 -4.17
N LEU A 614 -0.28 31.66 -5.08
CA LEU A 614 -0.44 32.08 -6.47
C LEU A 614 -1.78 32.78 -6.77
N ASP A 615 -2.81 32.53 -5.97
CA ASP A 615 -4.14 33.10 -6.16
C ASP A 615 -4.55 33.98 -4.95
N PRO A 616 -4.64 35.31 -5.13
CA PRO A 616 -4.99 36.24 -4.05
C PRO A 616 -6.46 36.15 -3.63
N ARG A 617 -7.33 35.45 -4.37
CA ARG A 617 -8.75 35.30 -4.03
C ARG A 617 -8.99 34.36 -2.84
N VAL A 618 -8.03 33.53 -2.48
CA VAL A 618 -8.10 32.65 -1.30
C VAL A 618 -8.09 33.52 -0.05
N ALA A 619 -9.11 33.38 0.80
CA ALA A 619 -9.26 34.14 2.04
C ALA A 619 -8.32 33.65 3.16
N GLY A 620 -8.06 32.34 3.22
CA GLY A 620 -7.10 31.75 4.15
C GLY A 620 -6.77 30.30 3.80
N VAL A 621 -5.68 29.77 4.36
CA VAL A 621 -5.22 28.42 4.06
C VAL A 621 -4.79 27.66 5.31
N ALA A 622 -5.25 26.42 5.44
CA ALA A 622 -4.85 25.48 6.47
C ALA A 622 -4.11 24.27 5.85
N SER A 623 -2.91 23.99 6.34
CA SER A 623 -2.03 22.92 5.87
C SER A 623 -1.60 22.03 7.02
N PHE A 624 -2.06 20.78 7.00
CA PHE A 624 -1.72 19.73 7.96
C PHE A 624 -0.69 18.79 7.35
N SER A 625 0.46 18.61 8.01
CA SER A 625 1.55 17.74 7.52
C SER A 625 1.90 18.03 6.06
N GLY A 626 1.87 19.30 5.64
CA GLY A 626 1.79 19.63 4.21
C GLY A 626 3.14 19.79 3.49
N PHE A 627 4.24 19.94 4.23
CA PHE A 627 5.53 20.21 3.60
C PHE A 627 6.74 19.94 4.49
N ALA A 628 7.87 19.69 3.84
CA ALA A 628 9.20 19.91 4.38
C ALA A 628 9.90 20.97 3.50
N PRO A 629 10.80 21.80 4.05
CA PRO A 629 11.47 22.83 3.26
C PRO A 629 12.33 22.19 2.17
N LEU A 630 12.22 22.70 0.96
CA LEU A 630 12.83 22.12 -0.23
C LEU A 630 14.36 22.08 -0.12
N ARG A 631 14.97 23.15 0.40
CA ARG A 631 16.43 23.30 0.45
C ARG A 631 17.09 22.48 1.56
N THR A 632 16.34 22.01 2.56
CA THR A 632 16.86 21.24 3.71
C THR A 632 16.37 19.79 3.76
N ALA A 633 15.50 19.39 2.83
CA ALA A 633 14.91 18.06 2.77
C ALA A 633 15.89 16.90 2.53
N ASN A 634 17.20 17.15 2.39
CA ASN A 634 18.23 16.12 2.22
C ASN A 634 18.83 15.60 3.54
N ASN A 635 18.69 16.33 4.66
CA ASN A 635 19.41 16.06 5.91
C ASN A 635 19.05 14.72 6.58
N ASP A 636 17.91 14.11 6.23
CA ASP A 636 17.53 12.77 6.66
C ASP A 636 16.81 12.01 5.52
N ALA A 637 17.36 12.09 4.30
CA ALA A 637 16.75 11.49 3.11
C ALA A 637 16.56 9.97 3.23
N ARG A 638 17.33 9.29 4.09
CA ARG A 638 17.17 7.85 4.33
C ARG A 638 15.83 7.54 5.00
N THR A 639 15.46 8.26 6.07
CA THR A 639 14.22 7.98 6.83
C THR A 639 12.99 8.66 6.24
N THR A 640 13.19 9.80 5.57
CA THR A 640 12.11 10.63 5.00
C THR A 640 11.91 10.40 3.51
N GLY A 641 12.90 9.88 2.77
CA GLY A 641 12.90 9.80 1.31
C GLY A 641 13.27 11.12 0.62
N GLY A 642 13.48 12.20 1.38
CA GLY A 642 13.84 13.52 0.89
C GLY A 642 12.97 14.03 -0.26
N LEU A 643 13.59 14.75 -1.20
CA LEU A 643 12.91 15.25 -2.39
C LEU A 643 12.60 14.18 -3.43
N ALA A 644 13.27 13.02 -3.39
CA ALA A 644 13.03 11.92 -4.33
C ALA A 644 11.57 11.46 -4.32
N ARG A 645 10.89 11.57 -3.17
CA ARG A 645 9.44 11.38 -3.07
C ARG A 645 8.65 12.24 -4.05
N LEU A 646 9.01 13.50 -4.20
CA LEU A 646 8.27 14.48 -4.99
C LEU A 646 8.59 14.39 -6.48
N TRP A 647 9.84 14.09 -6.87
CA TRP A 647 10.22 14.10 -8.29
C TRP A 647 10.32 12.72 -8.92
N GLN A 648 10.68 11.69 -8.14
CA GLN A 648 10.92 10.35 -8.65
C GLN A 648 9.78 9.40 -8.29
N TRP A 649 9.43 9.32 -7.01
CA TRP A 649 8.47 8.32 -6.55
C TRP A 649 7.06 8.70 -7.00
N HIS A 650 6.53 9.82 -6.50
CA HIS A 650 5.18 10.24 -6.86
C HIS A 650 5.11 11.05 -8.17
N ALA A 651 6.28 11.39 -8.75
CA ALA A 651 6.41 12.19 -9.96
C ALA A 651 5.51 13.44 -9.94
N LEU A 652 5.48 14.15 -8.82
CA LEU A 652 4.68 15.37 -8.64
C LEU A 652 5.36 16.57 -9.29
N VAL A 653 6.68 16.69 -9.13
CA VAL A 653 7.49 17.83 -9.59
C VAL A 653 8.84 17.35 -10.15
N PRO A 654 8.89 16.87 -11.41
CA PRO A 654 10.11 16.30 -12.00
C PRO A 654 11.32 17.24 -11.99
N LYS A 655 11.10 18.56 -12.11
CA LYS A 655 12.15 19.58 -12.09
C LYS A 655 12.98 19.61 -10.79
N LEU A 656 12.44 19.13 -9.66
CA LEU A 656 13.24 19.02 -8.43
C LEU A 656 14.42 18.05 -8.60
N GLY A 657 14.31 17.05 -9.49
CA GLY A 657 15.42 16.14 -9.83
C GLY A 657 16.58 16.78 -10.61
N LEU A 658 16.53 18.09 -10.90
CA LEU A 658 17.66 18.87 -11.41
C LEU A 658 18.62 19.34 -10.29
N PHE A 659 18.14 19.28 -9.05
CA PHE A 659 18.81 19.77 -7.85
C PHE A 659 19.23 18.66 -6.90
N GLU A 660 19.21 17.40 -7.34
CA GLU A 660 19.69 16.27 -6.54
C GLU A 660 21.15 16.51 -6.12
N GLY A 661 21.41 16.51 -4.80
CA GLY A 661 22.71 16.84 -4.21
C GLY A 661 23.07 18.33 -4.23
N ARG A 662 22.18 19.19 -4.72
CA ARG A 662 22.32 20.66 -4.83
C ARG A 662 21.04 21.36 -4.39
N GLU A 663 20.36 20.82 -3.38
CA GLU A 663 19.03 21.27 -2.94
C GLU A 663 19.04 22.75 -2.49
N ALA A 664 20.17 23.24 -1.99
CA ALA A 664 20.35 24.65 -1.63
C ALA A 664 20.19 25.64 -2.81
N GLU A 665 20.32 25.17 -4.06
CA GLU A 665 20.16 25.98 -5.28
C GLU A 665 18.69 26.12 -5.72
N ILE A 666 17.74 25.45 -5.06
CA ILE A 666 16.31 25.53 -5.44
C ILE A 666 15.82 26.99 -5.33
N PRO A 667 15.17 27.52 -6.39
CA PRO A 667 14.98 28.96 -6.57
C PRO A 667 13.94 29.58 -5.62
N TYR A 668 13.11 28.78 -4.95
CA TYR A 668 12.20 29.19 -3.88
C TYR A 668 12.11 28.09 -2.81
N ASP A 669 11.60 28.42 -1.63
CA ASP A 669 11.27 27.45 -0.59
C ASP A 669 9.94 27.82 0.10
N TYR A 670 9.49 27.03 1.07
CA TYR A 670 8.21 27.23 1.73
C TYR A 670 8.14 28.52 2.55
N GLU A 671 9.25 29.02 3.11
CA GLU A 671 9.21 30.38 3.68
C GLU A 671 8.86 31.44 2.64
N ASP A 672 9.25 31.24 1.38
CA ASP A 672 8.94 32.17 0.28
C ASP A 672 7.45 32.05 -0.09
N LEU A 673 6.88 30.84 -0.13
CA LEU A 673 5.44 30.64 -0.33
C LEU A 673 4.60 31.27 0.79
N LEU A 674 5.00 31.08 2.05
CA LEU A 674 4.32 31.66 3.21
C LEU A 674 4.31 33.20 3.12
N ARG A 675 5.44 33.83 2.77
CA ARG A 675 5.49 35.29 2.57
C ARG A 675 4.55 35.76 1.45
N GLN A 676 4.29 34.95 0.43
CA GLN A 676 3.32 35.26 -0.63
C GLN A 676 1.87 35.16 -0.17
N ILE A 677 1.59 34.30 0.81
CA ILE A 677 0.27 34.18 1.43
C ILE A 677 0.00 35.38 2.33
N ALA A 678 1.00 35.84 3.08
CA ALA A 678 0.91 36.99 3.97
C ALA A 678 0.36 38.25 3.26
N PRO A 679 -0.53 39.03 3.90
CA PRO A 679 -0.90 38.95 5.33
C PRO A 679 -2.09 38.02 5.65
N ARG A 680 -2.57 37.22 4.70
CA ARG A 680 -3.79 36.42 4.87
C ARG A 680 -3.65 35.35 5.97
N PRO A 681 -4.75 34.96 6.65
CA PRO A 681 -4.77 33.88 7.63
C PRO A 681 -4.13 32.59 7.10
N CYS A 682 -3.22 32.01 7.87
CA CYS A 682 -2.54 30.77 7.53
C CYS A 682 -2.37 29.88 8.76
N LEU A 683 -2.88 28.65 8.70
CA LEU A 683 -2.69 27.62 9.73
C LEU A 683 -1.73 26.54 9.23
N ILE A 684 -0.61 26.36 9.95
CA ILE A 684 0.35 25.28 9.72
C ILE A 684 0.30 24.32 10.91
N VAL A 685 0.02 23.04 10.65
CA VAL A 685 0.07 21.99 11.67
C VAL A 685 1.10 20.95 11.28
N ALA A 686 2.16 20.80 12.09
CA ALA A 686 3.30 19.92 11.83
C ALA A 686 3.56 19.03 13.06
N PRO A 687 3.00 17.80 13.10
CA PRO A 687 3.17 16.89 14.22
C PRO A 687 4.64 16.52 14.49
N LEU A 688 5.03 16.44 15.77
CA LEU A 688 6.42 16.18 16.18
C LEU A 688 6.95 14.81 15.73
N GLN A 689 6.07 13.83 15.53
CA GLN A 689 6.41 12.48 15.09
C GLN A 689 6.06 12.22 13.62
N ASP A 690 5.83 13.29 12.83
CA ASP A 690 5.66 13.16 11.38
C ASP A 690 6.99 12.82 10.70
N ARG A 691 7.12 11.56 10.27
CA ARG A 691 8.30 11.06 9.54
C ARG A 691 8.49 11.68 8.16
N ASN A 692 7.42 12.17 7.54
CA ASN A 692 7.44 12.69 6.18
C ASN A 692 7.80 14.18 6.15
N HIS A 693 7.51 14.90 7.23
CA HIS A 693 7.64 16.35 7.32
C HIS A 693 8.23 16.75 8.68
N PRO A 694 9.58 16.71 8.83
CA PRO A 694 10.23 16.98 10.10
C PRO A 694 9.82 18.34 10.69
N ALA A 695 9.19 18.30 11.87
CA ALA A 695 8.55 19.46 12.48
C ALA A 695 9.53 20.59 12.83
N ASP A 696 10.79 20.27 13.14
CA ASP A 696 11.87 21.22 13.39
C ASP A 696 12.22 22.04 12.13
N GLN A 697 12.28 21.40 10.96
CA GLN A 697 12.52 22.07 9.69
C GLN A 697 11.34 22.95 9.27
N VAL A 698 10.12 22.45 9.47
CA VAL A 698 8.89 23.23 9.27
C VAL A 698 8.88 24.46 10.17
N ARG A 699 9.20 24.28 11.46
CA ARG A 699 9.30 25.38 12.43
C ARG A 699 10.27 26.46 12.00
N SER A 700 11.48 26.07 11.61
CA SER A 700 12.49 27.02 11.14
C SER A 700 11.99 27.84 9.93
N SER A 701 11.22 27.22 9.04
CA SER A 701 10.69 27.89 7.85
C SER A 701 9.54 28.84 8.17
N VAL A 702 8.65 28.44 9.08
CA VAL A 702 7.58 29.30 9.64
C VAL A 702 8.19 30.52 10.34
N GLU A 703 9.20 30.33 11.20
CA GLU A 703 9.89 31.41 11.90
C GLU A 703 10.50 32.42 10.92
N ARG A 704 11.20 31.97 9.86
CA ARG A 704 11.75 32.83 8.81
C ARG A 704 10.69 33.62 8.02
N ALA A 705 9.46 33.13 7.94
CA ALA A 705 8.36 33.78 7.23
C ALA A 705 7.51 34.69 8.13
N SER A 706 7.50 34.46 9.45
CA SER A 706 6.59 35.08 10.42
C SER A 706 6.56 36.61 10.41
N HIS A 707 7.71 37.26 10.15
CA HIS A 707 7.79 38.72 10.03
C HIS A 707 6.88 39.31 8.94
N ALA A 708 6.46 38.53 7.94
CA ALA A 708 5.52 38.99 6.93
C ALA A 708 4.10 39.25 7.48
N TRP A 709 3.80 38.78 8.69
CA TRP A 709 2.57 39.05 9.44
C TRP A 709 2.78 40.00 10.62
N ALA A 710 3.90 40.73 10.68
CA ALA A 710 4.22 41.59 11.84
C ALA A 710 3.15 42.63 12.18
N ASP A 711 2.38 43.08 11.18
CA ASP A 711 1.32 44.09 11.33
C ASP A 711 -0.09 43.46 11.48
N VAL A 712 -0.20 42.13 11.57
CA VAL A 712 -1.46 41.40 11.71
C VAL A 712 -1.59 40.90 13.16
N PRO A 713 -2.77 40.97 13.81
CA PRO A 713 -3.00 40.32 15.09
C PRO A 713 -2.58 38.84 15.05
N ALA A 714 -1.94 38.36 16.13
CA ALA A 714 -1.34 37.02 16.16
C ALA A 714 -2.37 35.89 15.95
N ASP A 715 -3.63 36.13 16.33
CA ASP A 715 -4.78 35.23 16.17
C ASP A 715 -5.47 35.33 14.79
N GLU A 716 -5.13 36.35 13.99
CA GLU A 716 -5.70 36.58 12.66
C GLU A 716 -4.70 36.31 11.51
N GLY A 717 -3.43 36.13 11.82
CA GLY A 717 -2.34 35.97 10.86
C GLY A 717 -1.87 34.52 10.68
N LEU A 718 -0.59 34.28 10.98
CA LEU A 718 0.05 32.97 10.88
C LEU A 718 -0.03 32.22 12.22
N THR A 719 -0.74 31.10 12.23
CA THR A 719 -0.81 30.17 13.36
C THR A 719 -0.04 28.91 13.04
N ALA A 720 0.88 28.50 13.92
CA ALA A 720 1.66 27.27 13.75
C ALA A 720 1.57 26.38 14.99
N LEU A 721 1.17 25.11 14.79
CA LEU A 721 0.98 24.12 15.84
C LEU A 721 1.90 22.91 15.62
N TYR A 722 2.51 22.42 16.71
CA TYR A 722 3.43 21.28 16.70
C TYR A 722 2.99 20.22 17.73
N PRO A 723 1.86 19.51 17.49
CA PRO A 723 1.35 18.54 18.45
C PRO A 723 2.30 17.35 18.59
N ASP A 724 2.39 16.78 19.79
CA ASP A 724 3.07 15.49 20.01
C ASP A 724 2.18 14.34 19.49
N ASP A 725 2.21 14.17 18.18
CA ASP A 725 1.36 13.25 17.43
C ASP A 725 2.10 12.76 16.18
N ILE A 726 1.58 11.70 15.55
CA ILE A 726 2.04 11.19 14.26
C ILE A 726 1.34 11.93 13.10
N CYS A 727 1.78 11.68 11.87
CA CYS A 727 1.07 12.15 10.67
C CYS A 727 -0.29 11.46 10.54
N ARG A 728 -1.35 12.17 10.96
CA ARG A 728 -2.76 11.73 10.83
C ARG A 728 -3.69 12.93 10.71
N PHE A 729 -4.86 12.69 10.14
CA PHE A 729 -5.91 13.69 10.02
C PHE A 729 -7.25 13.07 10.38
N GLN A 730 -7.60 13.15 11.66
CA GLN A 730 -8.79 12.53 12.23
C GLN A 730 -9.58 13.56 13.07
N SER A 731 -10.50 13.11 13.93
CA SER A 731 -11.46 13.99 14.61
C SER A 731 -10.80 15.16 15.36
N SER A 732 -9.67 14.94 16.03
CA SER A 732 -8.91 15.98 16.73
C SER A 732 -8.35 17.04 15.78
N GLN A 733 -7.79 16.64 14.63
CA GLN A 733 -7.29 17.60 13.63
C GLN A 733 -8.44 18.31 12.91
N HIS A 734 -9.57 17.64 12.70
CA HIS A 734 -10.78 18.27 12.18
C HIS A 734 -11.30 19.36 13.13
N GLN A 735 -11.17 19.16 14.45
CA GLN A 735 -11.55 20.16 15.44
C GLN A 735 -10.62 21.38 15.39
N VAL A 736 -9.30 21.16 15.29
CA VAL A 736 -8.31 22.25 15.16
C VAL A 736 -8.62 23.18 13.98
N VAL A 737 -8.99 22.64 12.81
CA VAL A 737 -9.36 23.49 11.67
C VAL A 737 -10.69 24.21 11.89
N LEU A 738 -11.68 23.58 12.54
CA LEU A 738 -12.96 24.22 12.86
C LEU A 738 -12.78 25.41 13.81
N ASP A 739 -11.97 25.23 14.85
CA ASP A 739 -11.65 26.27 15.83
C ASP A 739 -10.97 27.46 15.14
N TRP A 740 -9.98 27.17 14.28
CA TRP A 740 -9.32 28.18 13.46
C TRP A 740 -10.27 28.92 12.50
N LEU A 741 -11.13 28.20 11.77
CA LEU A 741 -12.10 28.80 10.84
C LEU A 741 -13.18 29.63 11.53
N THR A 742 -13.50 29.33 12.79
CA THR A 742 -14.59 29.98 13.54
C THR A 742 -14.10 31.02 14.55
N GLY A 743 -12.79 31.19 14.71
CA GLY A 743 -12.20 32.08 15.70
C GLY A 743 -12.48 31.65 17.15
N ARG A 744 -12.71 30.35 17.39
CA ARG A 744 -12.92 29.78 18.73
C ARG A 744 -11.59 29.20 19.23
N PRO A 745 -11.22 29.42 20.51
CA PRO A 745 -10.00 28.89 21.09
C PRO A 745 -10.05 27.39 21.36
#